data_AF-A0A416CJJ7-F1
#
_entry.id   AF-A0A416CJJ7-F1
#
_cell.length_a   1.000
_cell.length_b   1.000
_cell.length_c   1.000
_cell.angle_alpha   90.00
_cell.angle_beta   90.00
_cell.angle_gamma   90.00
#
_symmetry.space_group_name_H-M   'P 1'
#
loop_
_entity.id
_entity.type
_entity.pdbx_description
1 polymer ?
#
loop_
_entity_poly.entity_id
_entity_poly.type
_entity_poly.pdbx_seq_one_letter_code
_entity_poly.pdbx_strand_id
1 'polypeptide(L)'
;MKKITKVIAAATALSAALGVCAYAAEDTIEDKVIAGYQAWFNTEGDGSPRNEWVHWGRPEVGHLTFDAYPDVRDYSVEDLKETYFAELGNGEKSKLFSSYRAGVIDKHFEMMHDYGIDGVAVQRFGSVTINGVEERFKNSVDILKNVKASAEKHNELFYVMYDISGLSEENLVEDLKADWQQVILNDLDITSSPSYAKDNGRPVVCLWGLGIREGTGEQYSELIDWFHDKGCYVIGGVSKSWRDQIAKDEAMEKAFCKLDMLSPWSVGSAKTDSDVDSDASILAADKAYLDEKGIAYQPVMFPGFSWSNWKDNAVRNQIPRRAGDFMWRQAYNIAKQDIHCGYIAMFDEYDEGTAILKLAEDSSMIPKDQYFITASADGSYTSSDLYMRLAGYIPKVLRGEEEITEEMPLLLSEGPVYFRSGFEKYFDAQPVDGNGELVKDELTYNGRYALKLNRVGGGGEMLTKLSELDFSAEKINIGISAYLAGGSAELSVGLETADGDVLYSDLSFANGKWTYNTLTDISVAGKNITGLILKAKGTDDYKIYIDDVIVTEDASLINSQVNGSKYDLYARNLYNLGLLDGENADKFVMNLENEVTREQAVKAIIGVLGEKADDNAENPFTDLSSWAVPYVSKAYEMGIAVGTGDKTFSAKATITKREATAILLRALGYQGDAYANCEKIAVESGLYKDESMCVELDSPITYDELVFLSYRALFTNPYQTNNVLLGSLLQKGVIKNEQLNKETDVLEEYNMSLEPPARIIFNEDYFYNLMNITLNTDPTKGDSYTKSELKKETACVFIPENQYMYCQISDTYIAPEDNRVKVTITYLDEGTGEFGIHYNSSDEAFEGNARNYKNSMFEPRTNSGEWKTQSVVLEDASFNNKQNNGADMRVFGPDIYIREIAVEKL
;
A
#
# COMPACT_ATOMS: atom_id res chain seq x y z
N MET A 1 24.06 -17.48 -43.28
CA MET A 1 23.93 -18.82 -42.67
C MET A 1 24.71 -19.90 -43.46
N LYS A 2 25.98 -20.18 -43.11
CA LYS A 2 26.76 -21.44 -43.40
C LYS A 2 28.29 -21.36 -43.18
N LYS A 3 28.82 -20.34 -42.46
CA LYS A 3 30.26 -20.25 -42.16
C LYS A 3 30.66 -19.98 -40.70
N ILE A 4 29.73 -19.90 -39.75
CA ILE A 4 30.04 -19.66 -38.32
C ILE A 4 30.00 -20.94 -37.47
N THR A 5 29.44 -22.03 -37.98
CA THR A 5 29.24 -23.29 -37.23
C THR A 5 30.51 -24.18 -37.09
N LYS A 6 31.67 -23.78 -37.63
CA LYS A 6 32.91 -24.61 -37.59
C LYS A 6 33.99 -24.11 -36.64
N VAL A 7 33.85 -22.91 -36.06
CA VAL A 7 34.83 -22.39 -35.09
C VAL A 7 34.45 -22.79 -33.65
N ILE A 8 33.16 -22.99 -33.36
CA ILE A 8 32.66 -23.38 -32.03
C ILE A 8 32.98 -24.84 -31.70
N ALA A 9 32.99 -25.74 -32.70
CA ALA A 9 33.29 -27.17 -32.49
C ALA A 9 34.77 -27.49 -32.22
N ALA A 10 35.69 -26.57 -32.56
CA ALA A 10 37.12 -26.74 -32.28
C ALA A 10 37.51 -26.22 -30.88
N ALA A 11 36.76 -25.25 -30.34
CA ALA A 11 36.93 -24.76 -28.97
C ALA A 11 36.45 -25.79 -27.93
N THR A 12 35.38 -26.55 -28.24
CA THR A 12 34.85 -27.61 -27.36
C THR A 12 35.77 -28.84 -27.27
N ALA A 13 36.59 -29.10 -28.28
CA ALA A 13 37.49 -30.25 -28.28
C ALA A 13 38.82 -30.01 -27.56
N LEU A 14 39.24 -28.75 -27.38
CA LEU A 14 40.50 -28.43 -26.71
C LEU A 14 40.35 -28.37 -25.17
N SER A 15 39.14 -28.07 -24.67
CA SER A 15 38.81 -28.12 -23.23
C SER A 15 38.77 -29.53 -22.66
N ALA A 16 38.61 -30.56 -23.50
CA ALA A 16 38.53 -31.96 -23.06
C ALA A 16 39.91 -32.62 -22.79
N ALA A 17 41.03 -31.96 -23.14
CA ALA A 17 42.38 -32.55 -23.05
C ALA A 17 43.27 -31.99 -21.94
N LEU A 18 42.81 -30.99 -21.19
CA LEU A 18 43.43 -30.55 -19.94
C LEU A 18 42.53 -31.03 -18.79
N GLY A 19 42.76 -32.27 -18.36
CA GLY A 19 42.19 -32.80 -17.13
C GLY A 19 42.69 -31.98 -15.94
N VAL A 20 41.96 -30.92 -15.62
CA VAL A 20 41.82 -30.46 -14.25
C VAL A 20 41.01 -31.55 -13.58
N CYS A 21 41.58 -32.21 -12.57
CA CYS A 21 40.81 -33.05 -11.67
C CYS A 21 39.64 -32.21 -11.17
N ALA A 22 38.44 -32.46 -11.66
CA ALA A 22 37.23 -32.00 -11.01
C ALA A 22 37.26 -32.66 -9.63
N TYR A 23 37.68 -31.90 -8.62
CA TYR A 23 37.31 -32.19 -7.26
C TYR A 23 35.78 -32.35 -7.31
N ALA A 24 35.26 -33.48 -6.84
CA ALA A 24 33.83 -33.55 -6.59
C ALA A 24 33.51 -32.33 -5.72
N ALA A 25 32.65 -31.42 -6.19
CA ALA A 25 32.23 -30.29 -5.38
C ALA A 25 31.75 -30.88 -4.05
N GLU A 26 32.44 -30.55 -2.96
CA GLU A 26 32.03 -30.97 -1.63
C GLU A 26 30.64 -30.35 -1.39
N ASP A 27 29.73 -31.16 -0.84
CA ASP A 27 28.41 -30.69 -0.44
C ASP A 27 28.61 -29.69 0.71
N THR A 28 28.39 -28.40 0.44
CA THR A 28 28.61 -27.29 1.38
C THR A 28 27.45 -26.32 1.36
N ILE A 29 27.09 -25.83 2.55
CA ILE A 29 26.07 -24.81 2.74
C ILE A 29 26.63 -23.39 2.55
N GLU A 30 27.95 -23.24 2.49
CA GLU A 30 28.66 -21.95 2.45
C GLU A 30 28.59 -21.25 1.07
N ASP A 31 28.08 -21.94 0.05
CA ASP A 31 27.82 -21.41 -1.30
C ASP A 31 26.31 -21.39 -1.65
N LYS A 32 25.45 -21.50 -0.61
CA LYS A 32 23.99 -21.64 -0.75
C LYS A 32 23.24 -20.44 -0.17
N VAL A 33 22.13 -20.08 -0.81
CA VAL A 33 21.17 -19.11 -0.27
C VAL A 33 19.93 -19.84 0.21
N ILE A 34 19.75 -19.90 1.52
CA ILE A 34 18.69 -20.70 2.15
C ILE A 34 17.54 -19.80 2.57
N ALA A 35 16.31 -20.18 2.26
CA ALA A 35 15.12 -19.48 2.75
C ALA A 35 14.61 -20.08 4.07
N GLY A 36 14.19 -19.24 5.01
CA GLY A 36 13.46 -19.69 6.18
C GLY A 36 12.08 -20.22 5.83
N TYR A 37 11.67 -21.37 6.38
CA TYR A 37 10.38 -21.98 6.08
C TYR A 37 9.63 -22.40 7.34
N GLN A 38 8.45 -21.85 7.56
CA GLN A 38 7.66 -22.05 8.78
C GLN A 38 6.61 -23.14 8.65
N ALA A 39 5.90 -23.15 7.52
CA ALA A 39 4.78 -24.06 7.28
C ALA A 39 3.74 -24.08 8.42
N TRP A 40 3.53 -22.95 9.09
CA TRP A 40 2.73 -22.88 10.33
C TRP A 40 1.25 -22.45 10.13
N PHE A 41 0.85 -22.20 8.89
CA PHE A 41 -0.52 -21.80 8.56
C PHE A 41 -1.46 -23.01 8.55
N ASN A 42 -2.54 -22.95 9.33
CA ASN A 42 -3.58 -23.97 9.36
C ASN A 42 -4.95 -23.38 9.04
N THR A 43 -5.89 -24.23 8.62
CA THR A 43 -7.28 -23.84 8.36
C THR A 43 -8.26 -24.82 8.99
N GLU A 44 -9.48 -24.39 9.31
CA GLU A 44 -10.53 -25.29 9.79
C GLU A 44 -10.92 -26.36 8.75
N GLY A 45 -10.88 -27.62 9.16
CA GLY A 45 -11.21 -28.76 8.30
C GLY A 45 -10.05 -29.24 7.43
N ASP A 46 -8.82 -28.80 7.67
CA ASP A 46 -7.63 -29.23 6.94
C ASP A 46 -7.12 -30.64 7.30
N GLY A 47 -7.71 -31.26 8.34
CA GLY A 47 -7.31 -32.57 8.85
C GLY A 47 -6.08 -32.54 9.75
N SER A 48 -5.55 -31.36 10.08
CA SER A 48 -4.48 -31.20 11.05
C SER A 48 -4.94 -31.54 12.47
N PRO A 49 -4.01 -31.89 13.38
CA PRO A 49 -4.34 -32.04 14.80
C PRO A 49 -4.91 -30.76 15.42
N ARG A 50 -4.62 -29.58 14.83
CA ARG A 50 -5.13 -28.29 15.30
C ARG A 50 -6.55 -28.00 14.80
N ASN A 51 -6.82 -28.31 13.52
CA ASN A 51 -8.13 -28.18 12.88
C ASN A 51 -8.81 -26.81 13.13
N GLU A 52 -8.01 -25.75 13.13
CA GLU A 52 -8.42 -24.38 13.41
C GLU A 52 -7.61 -23.43 12.51
N TRP A 53 -8.02 -22.17 12.42
CA TRP A 53 -7.22 -21.14 11.77
C TRP A 53 -6.03 -20.75 12.64
N VAL A 54 -4.82 -20.85 12.09
CA VAL A 54 -3.56 -20.53 12.79
C VAL A 54 -2.71 -19.66 11.87
N HIS A 55 -2.11 -18.60 12.42
CA HIS A 55 -1.29 -17.59 11.73
C HIS A 55 -2.03 -16.76 10.65
N TRP A 56 -3.17 -17.24 10.17
CA TRP A 56 -4.16 -16.41 9.49
C TRP A 56 -5.00 -15.54 10.44
N GLY A 57 -5.08 -15.89 11.73
CA GLY A 57 -6.14 -15.41 12.63
C GLY A 57 -7.50 -15.96 12.20
N ARG A 58 -8.62 -15.37 12.63
CA ARG A 58 -9.91 -15.65 11.97
C ARG A 58 -9.93 -14.77 10.72
N PRO A 59 -9.90 -15.32 9.49
CA PRO A 59 -9.74 -14.53 8.27
C PRO A 59 -11.04 -13.79 7.92
N GLU A 60 -11.29 -12.75 8.70
CA GLU A 60 -12.45 -11.87 8.77
C GLU A 60 -11.92 -10.47 9.12
N VAL A 61 -12.64 -9.44 8.68
CA VAL A 61 -12.28 -8.04 8.90
C VAL A 61 -11.98 -7.80 10.39
N GLY A 62 -10.80 -7.26 10.68
CA GLY A 62 -10.37 -6.92 12.05
C GLY A 62 -9.99 -8.10 12.96
N HIS A 63 -10.04 -9.35 12.50
CA HIS A 63 -9.75 -10.57 13.29
C HIS A 63 -8.60 -11.44 12.75
N LEU A 64 -7.90 -10.95 11.73
CA LEU A 64 -6.74 -11.57 11.10
C LEU A 64 -5.41 -11.26 11.81
N THR A 65 -4.35 -11.99 11.45
CA THR A 65 -2.97 -11.77 11.95
C THR A 65 -1.91 -11.58 10.86
N PHE A 66 -2.32 -11.37 9.60
CA PHE A 66 -1.40 -11.31 8.46
C PHE A 66 -1.58 -10.07 7.60
N ASP A 67 -0.47 -9.61 7.00
CA ASP A 67 -0.42 -8.33 6.28
C ASP A 67 -0.35 -8.50 4.77
N ALA A 68 0.36 -9.51 4.26
CA ALA A 68 0.44 -9.78 2.82
C ALA A 68 -0.56 -10.84 2.39
N TYR A 69 -1.35 -10.58 1.34
CA TYR A 69 -2.31 -11.56 0.83
C TYR A 69 -1.63 -12.53 -0.16
N PRO A 70 -1.78 -13.86 0.00
CA PRO A 70 -1.12 -14.83 -0.87
C PRO A 70 -1.76 -14.88 -2.26
N ASP A 71 -0.94 -15.09 -3.29
CA ASP A 71 -1.43 -15.56 -4.58
C ASP A 71 -1.68 -17.07 -4.52
N VAL A 72 -2.95 -17.45 -4.62
CA VAL A 72 -3.38 -18.85 -4.46
C VAL A 72 -3.72 -19.54 -5.79
N ARG A 73 -3.40 -18.94 -6.94
CA ARG A 73 -3.77 -19.45 -8.27
C ARG A 73 -3.16 -20.81 -8.60
N ASP A 74 -1.99 -21.13 -8.01
CA ASP A 74 -1.24 -22.36 -8.30
C ASP A 74 -1.70 -23.58 -7.46
N TYR A 75 -2.58 -23.39 -6.48
CA TYR A 75 -3.04 -24.47 -5.60
C TYR A 75 -4.29 -25.15 -6.13
N SER A 76 -4.44 -26.42 -5.76
CA SER A 76 -5.66 -27.16 -6.05
C SER A 76 -6.84 -26.61 -5.23
N VAL A 77 -8.05 -26.69 -5.77
CA VAL A 77 -9.26 -26.23 -5.06
C VAL A 77 -9.49 -26.99 -3.75
N GLU A 78 -9.02 -28.24 -3.65
CA GLU A 78 -9.14 -29.04 -2.43
C GLU A 78 -8.18 -28.62 -1.32
N ASP A 79 -7.07 -27.95 -1.65
CA ASP A 79 -6.09 -27.44 -0.70
C ASP A 79 -6.42 -26.04 -0.17
N LEU A 80 -7.45 -25.41 -0.73
CA LEU A 80 -7.89 -24.07 -0.38
C LEU A 80 -9.17 -24.08 0.45
N LYS A 81 -9.24 -23.14 1.40
CA LYS A 81 -10.39 -22.89 2.24
C LYS A 81 -10.90 -21.47 2.01
N GLU A 82 -12.19 -21.32 1.75
CA GLU A 82 -12.85 -20.01 1.66
C GLU A 82 -12.77 -19.29 3.01
N THR A 83 -12.45 -18.00 2.97
CA THR A 83 -12.36 -17.13 4.16
C THR A 83 -13.72 -16.51 4.48
N TYR A 84 -13.75 -15.61 5.48
CA TYR A 84 -14.94 -14.83 5.84
C TYR A 84 -14.89 -13.40 5.30
N PHE A 85 -13.90 -13.07 4.46
CA PHE A 85 -13.80 -11.77 3.80
C PHE A 85 -14.78 -11.66 2.63
N ALA A 86 -14.94 -10.45 2.09
CA ALA A 86 -15.60 -10.24 0.81
C ALA A 86 -14.90 -10.99 -0.33
N GLU A 87 -15.58 -11.03 -1.48
CA GLU A 87 -14.97 -11.42 -2.74
C GLU A 87 -13.75 -10.55 -3.05
N LEU A 88 -12.78 -11.15 -3.73
CA LEU A 88 -11.61 -10.46 -4.24
C LEU A 88 -12.03 -9.36 -5.24
N GLY A 89 -11.16 -8.40 -5.50
CA GLY A 89 -11.40 -7.34 -6.48
C GLY A 89 -11.89 -7.85 -7.83
N ASN A 90 -11.36 -8.98 -8.30
CA ASN A 90 -11.71 -9.67 -9.55
C ASN A 90 -13.05 -10.45 -9.52
N GLY A 91 -13.75 -10.49 -8.36
CA GLY A 91 -15.03 -11.19 -8.16
C GLY A 91 -14.91 -12.65 -7.68
N GLU A 92 -13.70 -13.19 -7.53
CA GLU A 92 -13.52 -14.54 -7.00
C GLU A 92 -13.73 -14.61 -5.48
N LYS A 93 -14.01 -15.81 -4.96
CA LYS A 93 -14.04 -16.04 -3.51
C LYS A 93 -12.64 -15.93 -2.93
N SER A 94 -12.52 -15.20 -1.83
CA SER A 94 -11.30 -15.12 -1.04
C SER A 94 -11.01 -16.47 -0.38
N LYS A 95 -9.78 -16.97 -0.54
CA LYS A 95 -9.36 -18.30 -0.10
C LYS A 95 -7.93 -18.28 0.42
N LEU A 96 -7.64 -19.16 1.38
CA LEU A 96 -6.31 -19.36 1.95
C LEU A 96 -5.99 -20.86 2.02
N PHE A 97 -4.70 -21.20 2.03
CA PHE A 97 -4.23 -22.59 2.12
C PHE A 97 -3.94 -23.00 3.59
N SER A 98 -3.77 -24.31 3.80
CA SER A 98 -3.15 -24.86 5.02
C SER A 98 -1.82 -25.53 4.67
N SER A 99 -0.74 -25.07 5.31
CA SER A 99 0.59 -25.66 5.20
C SER A 99 0.64 -27.10 5.73
N TYR A 100 -0.35 -27.55 6.51
CA TYR A 100 -0.42 -28.97 6.93
C TYR A 100 -0.68 -29.92 5.77
N ARG A 101 -1.37 -29.46 4.71
CA ARG A 101 -1.75 -30.33 3.59
C ARG A 101 -0.52 -30.65 2.75
N ALA A 102 -0.32 -31.95 2.49
CA ALA A 102 0.83 -32.42 1.72
C ALA A 102 0.90 -31.82 0.31
N GLY A 103 -0.25 -31.57 -0.34
CA GLY A 103 -0.30 -30.93 -1.66
C GLY A 103 0.20 -29.48 -1.66
N VAL A 104 0.03 -28.76 -0.56
CA VAL A 104 0.52 -27.38 -0.39
C VAL A 104 2.04 -27.38 -0.23
N ILE A 105 2.58 -28.18 0.68
CA ILE A 105 4.04 -28.31 0.86
C ILE A 105 4.68 -28.81 -0.44
N ASP A 106 4.11 -29.83 -1.09
CA ASP A 106 4.62 -30.36 -2.36
C ASP A 106 4.68 -29.28 -3.44
N LYS A 107 3.65 -28.42 -3.53
CA LYS A 107 3.63 -27.28 -4.45
C LYS A 107 4.69 -26.22 -4.10
N HIS A 108 4.92 -25.95 -2.81
CA HIS A 108 6.00 -25.02 -2.40
C HIS A 108 7.37 -25.52 -2.86
N PHE A 109 7.66 -26.83 -2.68
CA PHE A 109 8.92 -27.44 -3.11
C PHE A 109 9.04 -27.54 -4.65
N GLU A 110 7.94 -27.76 -5.36
CA GLU A 110 7.90 -27.65 -6.83
C GLU A 110 8.28 -26.24 -7.28
N MET A 111 7.73 -25.20 -6.63
CA MET A 111 8.10 -23.82 -6.93
C MET A 111 9.57 -23.53 -6.59
N MET A 112 10.07 -23.98 -5.43
CA MET A 112 11.50 -23.81 -5.09
C MET A 112 12.40 -24.39 -6.18
N HIS A 113 12.06 -25.57 -6.69
CA HIS A 113 12.75 -26.20 -7.80
C HIS A 113 12.69 -25.37 -9.09
N ASP A 114 11.48 -24.99 -9.50
CA ASP A 114 11.24 -24.28 -10.77
C ASP A 114 11.93 -22.91 -10.79
N TYR A 115 11.99 -22.21 -9.65
CA TYR A 115 12.65 -20.92 -9.51
C TYR A 115 14.15 -21.03 -9.16
N GLY A 116 14.66 -22.22 -8.84
CA GLY A 116 16.07 -22.45 -8.53
C GLY A 116 16.51 -21.93 -7.15
N ILE A 117 15.63 -22.04 -6.15
CA ILE A 117 15.93 -21.71 -4.75
C ILE A 117 16.74 -22.88 -4.16
N ASP A 118 17.92 -22.59 -3.59
CA ASP A 118 18.89 -23.63 -3.17
C ASP A 118 18.37 -24.59 -2.06
N GLY A 119 17.42 -24.15 -1.25
CA GLY A 119 16.80 -24.97 -0.20
C GLY A 119 16.22 -24.17 0.96
N VAL A 120 15.73 -24.87 1.99
CA VAL A 120 15.05 -24.25 3.13
C VAL A 120 15.54 -24.67 4.51
N ALA A 121 15.51 -23.72 5.45
CA ALA A 121 15.66 -23.97 6.88
C ALA A 121 14.26 -24.12 7.50
N VAL A 122 13.86 -25.36 7.80
CA VAL A 122 12.54 -25.66 8.35
C VAL A 122 12.52 -25.32 9.83
N GLN A 123 11.70 -24.35 10.23
CA GLN A 123 11.62 -23.90 11.61
C GLN A 123 10.90 -24.92 12.49
N ARG A 124 11.58 -25.36 13.54
CA ARG A 124 11.08 -26.18 14.63
C ARG A 124 11.12 -25.37 15.91
N PHE A 125 9.97 -24.80 16.28
CA PHE A 125 9.86 -23.94 17.46
C PHE A 125 10.00 -24.73 18.76
N GLY A 126 10.79 -24.22 19.70
CA GLY A 126 10.94 -24.80 21.04
C GLY A 126 9.61 -24.89 21.80
N SER A 127 8.67 -24.00 21.51
CA SER A 127 7.30 -24.09 22.04
C SER A 127 6.54 -25.39 21.68
N VAL A 128 7.01 -26.18 20.70
CA VAL A 128 6.43 -27.48 20.38
C VAL A 128 7.07 -28.65 21.14
N THR A 129 8.21 -28.45 21.80
CA THR A 129 8.96 -29.50 22.50
C THR A 129 8.58 -29.63 23.98
N ILE A 130 7.77 -28.69 24.50
CA ILE A 130 7.35 -28.67 25.90
C ILE A 130 6.17 -29.62 26.17
N ASN A 131 5.88 -29.89 27.45
CA ASN A 131 4.75 -30.73 27.84
C ASN A 131 3.39 -30.01 27.70
N GLY A 132 2.32 -30.74 27.35
CA GLY A 132 0.94 -30.23 27.31
C GLY A 132 0.56 -29.51 26.00
N VAL A 133 1.32 -29.73 24.92
CA VAL A 133 1.08 -29.16 23.58
C VAL A 133 1.00 -30.24 22.50
N GLU A 134 0.40 -31.39 22.81
CA GLU A 134 0.43 -32.61 21.98
C GLU A 134 -0.07 -32.38 20.54
N GLU A 135 -1.09 -31.55 20.35
CA GLU A 135 -1.62 -31.21 19.03
C GLU A 135 -0.61 -30.40 18.20
N ARG A 136 0.05 -29.40 18.81
CA ARG A 136 1.08 -28.58 18.14
C ARG A 136 2.32 -29.42 17.82
N PHE A 137 2.73 -30.26 18.75
CA PHE A 137 3.84 -31.20 18.56
C PHE A 137 3.56 -32.13 17.37
N LYS A 138 2.40 -32.79 17.35
CA LYS A 138 2.03 -33.70 16.26
C LYS A 138 1.93 -32.99 14.92
N ASN A 139 1.35 -31.79 14.89
CA ASN A 139 1.27 -30.95 13.68
C ASN A 139 2.67 -30.66 13.12
N SER A 140 3.60 -30.22 13.97
CA SER A 140 5.00 -29.94 13.60
C SER A 140 5.75 -31.19 13.10
N VAL A 141 5.52 -32.35 13.72
CA VAL A 141 6.11 -33.63 13.27
C VAL A 141 5.60 -34.05 11.90
N ASP A 142 4.31 -33.90 11.63
CA ASP A 142 3.72 -34.24 10.33
C ASP A 142 4.18 -33.27 9.22
N ILE A 143 4.36 -31.99 9.53
CA ILE A 143 5.00 -31.02 8.62
C ILE A 143 6.40 -31.48 8.21
N LEU A 144 7.25 -31.90 9.16
CA LEU A 144 8.60 -32.40 8.84
C LEU A 144 8.58 -33.64 7.93
N LYS A 145 7.59 -34.53 8.07
CA LYS A 145 7.42 -35.68 7.17
C LYS A 145 7.06 -35.23 5.75
N ASN A 146 6.15 -34.27 5.62
CA ASN A 146 5.73 -33.73 4.33
C ASN A 146 6.88 -32.98 3.65
N VAL A 147 7.67 -32.20 4.41
CA VAL A 147 8.87 -31.54 3.92
C VAL A 147 9.88 -32.58 3.42
N LYS A 148 10.23 -33.58 4.23
CA LYS A 148 11.17 -34.65 3.80
C LYS A 148 10.73 -35.30 2.49
N ALA A 149 9.44 -35.67 2.39
CA ALA A 149 8.91 -36.33 1.20
C ALA A 149 8.93 -35.41 -0.04
N SER A 150 8.61 -34.13 0.13
CA SER A 150 8.57 -33.15 -0.98
C SER A 150 9.98 -32.76 -1.43
N ALA A 151 10.88 -32.54 -0.49
CA ALA A 151 12.30 -32.27 -0.75
C ALA A 151 12.97 -33.43 -1.51
N GLU A 152 12.70 -34.68 -1.14
CA GLU A 152 13.21 -35.86 -1.86
C GLU A 152 12.63 -35.97 -3.27
N LYS A 153 11.35 -35.60 -3.46
CA LYS A 153 10.67 -35.68 -4.75
C LYS A 153 11.19 -34.65 -5.75
N HIS A 154 11.45 -33.43 -5.28
CA HIS A 154 11.89 -32.30 -6.13
C HIS A 154 13.40 -32.08 -6.11
N ASN A 155 14.15 -32.86 -5.33
CA ASN A 155 15.60 -32.75 -5.17
C ASN A 155 16.06 -31.40 -4.61
N GLU A 156 15.34 -30.92 -3.60
CA GLU A 156 15.62 -29.66 -2.92
C GLU A 156 16.27 -29.88 -1.56
N LEU A 157 17.18 -28.99 -1.16
CA LEU A 157 17.83 -29.10 0.14
C LEU A 157 16.90 -28.63 1.27
N PHE A 158 17.00 -29.28 2.42
CA PHE A 158 16.41 -28.77 3.65
C PHE A 158 17.22 -29.14 4.89
N TYR A 159 17.09 -28.35 5.96
CA TYR A 159 17.59 -28.73 7.29
C TYR A 159 16.70 -28.20 8.40
N VAL A 160 16.85 -28.73 9.61
CA VAL A 160 16.09 -28.28 10.78
C VAL A 160 16.75 -27.07 11.42
N MET A 161 15.97 -26.01 11.61
CA MET A 161 16.31 -24.85 12.43
C MET A 161 15.48 -24.87 13.71
N TYR A 162 16.11 -25.02 14.86
CA TYR A 162 15.46 -24.78 16.14
C TYR A 162 15.33 -23.28 16.40
N ASP A 163 14.11 -22.75 16.32
CA ASP A 163 13.78 -21.45 16.89
C ASP A 163 13.50 -21.65 18.38
N ILE A 164 14.38 -21.17 19.25
CA ILE A 164 14.28 -21.45 20.71
C ILE A 164 13.16 -20.65 21.40
N SER A 165 12.34 -19.91 20.67
CA SER A 165 11.18 -19.20 21.20
C SER A 165 10.21 -20.15 21.93
N GLY A 166 9.80 -19.73 23.14
CA GLY A 166 8.91 -20.49 24.02
C GLY A 166 9.62 -21.40 25.02
N LEU A 167 10.95 -21.46 25.01
CA LEU A 167 11.75 -22.14 26.02
C LEU A 167 12.27 -21.16 27.07
N SER A 168 12.61 -21.68 28.24
CA SER A 168 13.23 -20.96 29.35
C SER A 168 14.60 -21.56 29.66
N GLU A 169 15.39 -20.88 30.49
CA GLU A 169 16.67 -21.41 30.98
C GLU A 169 16.51 -22.80 31.65
N GLU A 170 15.35 -23.13 32.21
CA GLU A 170 15.13 -24.41 32.91
C GLU A 170 15.04 -25.61 31.97
N ASN A 171 14.58 -25.42 30.73
CA ASN A 171 14.27 -26.52 29.81
C ASN A 171 14.96 -26.42 28.44
N LEU A 172 15.56 -25.27 28.10
CA LEU A 172 16.23 -25.00 26.83
C LEU A 172 17.14 -26.15 26.38
N VAL A 173 18.03 -26.60 27.27
CA VAL A 173 19.06 -27.58 26.92
C VAL A 173 18.47 -28.99 26.77
N GLU A 174 17.71 -29.44 27.78
CA GLU A 174 17.27 -30.83 27.84
C GLU A 174 16.14 -31.14 26.86
N ASP A 175 15.21 -30.21 26.64
CA ASP A 175 14.10 -30.41 25.69
C ASP A 175 14.62 -30.50 24.24
N LEU A 176 15.58 -29.66 23.85
CA LEU A 176 16.20 -29.71 22.51
C LEU A 176 16.99 -31.00 22.29
N LYS A 177 17.80 -31.41 23.27
CA LYS A 177 18.55 -32.68 23.19
C LYS A 177 17.62 -33.88 23.05
N ALA A 178 16.56 -33.91 23.86
CA ALA A 178 15.57 -34.98 23.84
C ALA A 178 14.83 -35.03 22.49
N ASP A 179 14.39 -33.87 22.01
CA ASP A 179 13.68 -33.75 20.74
C ASP A 179 14.55 -34.15 19.54
N TRP A 180 15.79 -33.67 19.46
CA TRP A 180 16.71 -34.07 18.40
C TRP A 180 16.96 -35.58 18.43
N GLN A 181 17.26 -36.14 19.60
CA GLN A 181 17.58 -37.56 19.72
C GLN A 181 16.37 -38.44 19.41
N GLN A 182 15.20 -38.13 19.95
CA GLN A 182 14.03 -38.99 19.83
C GLN A 182 13.25 -38.72 18.55
N VAL A 183 12.93 -37.47 18.26
CA VAL A 183 12.04 -37.13 17.14
C VAL A 183 12.82 -37.07 15.83
N ILE A 184 13.88 -36.25 15.78
CA ILE A 184 14.60 -35.98 14.53
C ILE A 184 15.38 -37.22 14.06
N LEU A 185 16.12 -37.87 14.96
CA LEU A 185 16.96 -39.02 14.63
C LEU A 185 16.23 -40.35 14.69
N ASN A 186 15.49 -40.66 15.77
CA ASN A 186 14.91 -42.00 15.93
C ASN A 186 13.57 -42.17 15.20
N ASP A 187 12.63 -41.23 15.40
CA ASP A 187 11.25 -41.38 14.90
C ASP A 187 11.11 -40.98 13.43
N LEU A 188 11.78 -39.91 13.01
CA LEU A 188 11.72 -39.39 11.64
C LEU A 188 12.88 -39.85 10.75
N ASP A 189 14.05 -40.15 11.35
CA ASP A 189 15.30 -40.45 10.65
C ASP A 189 15.58 -39.46 9.51
N ILE A 190 15.31 -38.17 9.76
CA ILE A 190 15.22 -37.17 8.69
C ILE A 190 16.59 -36.79 8.13
N THR A 191 17.64 -36.88 8.94
CA THR A 191 19.04 -36.60 8.56
C THR A 191 19.64 -37.66 7.62
N SER A 192 18.99 -38.83 7.50
CA SER A 192 19.35 -39.85 6.52
C SER A 192 18.89 -39.51 5.09
N SER A 193 17.97 -38.55 4.94
CA SER A 193 17.47 -38.13 3.64
C SER A 193 18.61 -37.66 2.73
N PRO A 194 18.60 -38.01 1.43
CA PRO A 194 19.58 -37.47 0.47
C PRO A 194 19.43 -35.96 0.28
N SER A 195 18.25 -35.42 0.57
CA SER A 195 17.92 -33.99 0.50
C SER A 195 18.23 -33.22 1.79
N TYR A 196 18.64 -33.91 2.87
CA TYR A 196 19.01 -33.21 4.10
C TYR A 196 20.37 -32.55 3.93
N ALA A 197 20.42 -31.23 4.12
CA ALA A 197 21.62 -30.43 3.87
C ALA A 197 22.79 -30.88 4.75
N LYS A 198 23.97 -30.98 4.14
CA LYS A 198 25.22 -31.36 4.79
C LYS A 198 26.31 -30.38 4.41
N ASP A 199 27.24 -30.20 5.33
CA ASP A 199 28.50 -29.53 5.05
C ASP A 199 29.64 -30.49 5.35
N ASN A 200 30.39 -30.87 4.32
CA ASN A 200 31.48 -31.85 4.44
C ASN A 200 31.02 -33.19 5.06
N GLY A 201 29.80 -33.60 4.73
CA GLY A 201 29.17 -34.83 5.23
C GLY A 201 28.57 -34.72 6.64
N ARG A 202 28.68 -33.57 7.31
CA ARG A 202 28.05 -33.29 8.60
C ARG A 202 26.63 -32.77 8.39
N PRO A 203 25.59 -33.38 8.99
CA PRO A 203 24.22 -32.84 8.91
C PRO A 203 24.16 -31.42 9.48
N VAL A 204 23.53 -30.51 8.75
CA VAL A 204 23.34 -29.12 9.20
C VAL A 204 22.23 -29.04 10.25
N VAL A 205 22.43 -28.24 11.29
CA VAL A 205 21.41 -27.81 12.25
C VAL A 205 21.59 -26.34 12.54
N CYS A 206 20.49 -25.58 12.63
CA CYS A 206 20.54 -24.19 13.05
C CYS A 206 19.88 -24.01 14.42
N LEU A 207 20.51 -23.21 15.28
CA LEU A 207 19.98 -22.76 16.57
C LEU A 207 19.71 -21.25 16.46
N TRP A 208 18.46 -20.87 16.22
CA TRP A 208 18.04 -19.47 16.11
C TRP A 208 17.58 -18.92 17.46
N GLY A 209 17.98 -17.69 17.77
CA GLY A 209 17.57 -16.94 18.96
C GLY A 209 18.66 -16.82 20.02
N LEU A 210 19.90 -17.22 19.73
CA LEU A 210 21.02 -17.16 20.68
C LEU A 210 21.33 -15.69 21.01
N GLY A 211 21.27 -15.33 22.30
CA GLY A 211 21.45 -13.95 22.77
C GLY A 211 20.28 -12.99 22.42
N ILE A 212 19.17 -13.53 21.90
CA ILE A 212 17.90 -12.80 21.66
C ILE A 212 16.80 -13.32 22.61
N ARG A 213 16.77 -14.64 22.83
CA ARG A 213 15.80 -15.34 23.69
C ARG A 213 16.46 -15.73 25.02
N GLU A 214 15.65 -16.31 25.91
CA GLU A 214 16.10 -16.85 27.19
C GLU A 214 17.19 -17.92 27.01
N GLY A 215 18.23 -17.87 27.84
CA GLY A 215 19.38 -18.78 27.79
C GLY A 215 20.70 -18.08 28.08
N THR A 216 21.61 -18.78 28.76
CA THR A 216 22.95 -18.24 29.09
C THR A 216 24.03 -18.66 28.10
N GLY A 217 25.15 -17.93 28.08
CA GLY A 217 26.33 -18.30 27.28
C GLY A 217 26.82 -19.72 27.56
N GLU A 218 26.80 -20.18 28.83
CA GLU A 218 27.15 -21.56 29.18
C GLU A 218 26.19 -22.59 28.57
N GLN A 219 24.89 -22.32 28.59
CA GLN A 219 23.88 -23.22 28.02
C GLN A 219 23.99 -23.30 26.50
N TYR A 220 24.22 -22.17 25.83
CA TYR A 220 24.49 -22.15 24.39
C TYR A 220 25.76 -22.93 24.07
N SER A 221 26.82 -22.73 24.86
CA SER A 221 28.08 -23.47 24.71
C SER A 221 27.87 -24.99 24.85
N GLU A 222 27.08 -25.41 25.83
CA GLU A 222 26.75 -26.82 26.07
C GLU A 222 25.94 -27.43 24.90
N LEU A 223 24.96 -26.70 24.38
CA LEU A 223 24.16 -27.16 23.24
C LEU A 223 25.02 -27.31 21.98
N ILE A 224 25.87 -26.33 21.67
CA ILE A 224 26.75 -26.37 20.49
C ILE A 224 27.70 -27.57 20.59
N ASP A 225 28.37 -27.75 21.73
CA ASP A 225 29.25 -28.91 21.97
C ASP A 225 28.50 -30.23 21.78
N TRP A 226 27.26 -30.33 22.28
CA TRP A 226 26.46 -31.54 22.15
C TRP A 226 26.09 -31.86 20.70
N PHE A 227 25.72 -30.85 19.90
CA PHE A 227 25.44 -31.07 18.48
C PHE A 227 26.69 -31.44 17.68
N HIS A 228 27.84 -30.85 18.01
CA HIS A 228 29.14 -31.28 17.48
C HIS A 228 29.49 -32.72 17.84
N ASP A 229 29.22 -33.15 19.07
CA ASP A 229 29.39 -34.55 19.50
C ASP A 229 28.45 -35.51 18.74
N LYS A 230 27.33 -35.02 18.21
CA LYS A 230 26.43 -35.75 17.29
C LYS A 230 26.90 -35.70 15.82
N GLY A 231 28.01 -35.02 15.54
CA GLY A 231 28.58 -34.89 14.19
C GLY A 231 27.90 -33.83 13.32
N CYS A 232 27.17 -32.89 13.91
CA CYS A 232 26.46 -31.85 13.16
C CYS A 232 27.37 -30.67 12.79
N TYR A 233 26.99 -29.95 11.73
CA TYR A 233 27.45 -28.60 11.42
C TYR A 233 26.45 -27.61 12.03
N VAL A 234 26.89 -26.73 12.91
CA VAL A 234 26.02 -25.90 13.75
C VAL A 234 26.03 -24.44 13.30
N ILE A 235 24.89 -23.97 12.82
CA ILE A 235 24.62 -22.56 12.48
C ILE A 235 23.99 -21.86 13.69
N GLY A 236 24.52 -20.71 14.10
CA GLY A 236 23.93 -19.89 15.18
C GLY A 236 23.20 -18.66 14.64
N GLY A 237 21.88 -18.60 14.83
CA GLY A 237 21.07 -17.41 14.56
C GLY A 237 21.11 -16.45 15.74
N VAL A 238 21.71 -15.27 15.55
CA VAL A 238 22.02 -14.28 16.61
C VAL A 238 21.43 -12.91 16.29
N SER A 239 21.55 -11.95 17.21
CA SER A 239 21.17 -10.54 16.97
C SER A 239 22.09 -9.88 15.95
N LYS A 240 21.59 -8.92 15.15
CA LYS A 240 22.44 -8.02 14.33
C LYS A 240 23.58 -7.35 15.10
N SER A 241 23.39 -7.05 16.38
CA SER A 241 24.41 -6.43 17.24
C SER A 241 25.22 -7.46 18.06
N TRP A 242 25.37 -8.69 17.59
CA TRP A 242 26.04 -9.78 18.33
C TRP A 242 27.47 -9.42 18.78
N ARG A 243 28.24 -8.65 17.99
CA ARG A 243 29.59 -8.21 18.38
C ARG A 243 29.60 -7.35 19.64
N ASP A 244 28.58 -6.51 19.83
CA ASP A 244 28.43 -5.71 21.04
C ASP A 244 28.04 -6.57 22.26
N GLN A 245 27.34 -7.68 22.03
CA GLN A 245 26.97 -8.61 23.09
C GLN A 245 28.18 -9.39 23.58
N ILE A 246 28.96 -10.00 22.68
CA ILE A 246 30.15 -10.78 23.06
C ILE A 246 31.24 -9.90 23.69
N ALA A 247 31.33 -8.62 23.32
CA ALA A 247 32.26 -7.69 23.95
C ALA A 247 31.94 -7.41 25.43
N LYS A 248 30.71 -7.69 25.88
CA LYS A 248 30.24 -7.46 27.26
C LYS A 248 30.10 -8.77 28.04
N ASP A 249 30.07 -9.91 27.38
CA ASP A 249 29.81 -11.21 27.97
C ASP A 249 30.79 -12.27 27.42
N GLU A 250 31.78 -12.61 28.25
CA GLU A 250 32.81 -13.61 27.94
C GLU A 250 32.22 -15.02 27.74
N ALA A 251 31.12 -15.36 28.41
CA ALA A 251 30.46 -16.65 28.22
C ALA A 251 29.76 -16.71 26.85
N MET A 252 29.15 -15.61 26.43
CA MET A 252 28.56 -15.47 25.08
C MET A 252 29.64 -15.55 24.00
N GLU A 253 30.77 -14.85 24.17
CA GLU A 253 31.90 -14.93 23.22
C GLU A 253 32.38 -16.38 23.06
N LYS A 254 32.55 -17.10 24.18
CA LYS A 254 32.96 -18.51 24.17
C LYS A 254 31.97 -19.42 23.47
N ALA A 255 30.66 -19.17 23.61
CA ALA A 255 29.64 -19.93 22.92
C ALA A 255 29.69 -19.65 21.41
N PHE A 256 29.69 -18.38 21.00
CA PHE A 256 29.62 -18.01 19.58
C PHE A 256 30.89 -18.40 18.83
N CYS A 257 32.06 -18.37 19.47
CA CYS A 257 33.32 -18.84 18.88
C CYS A 257 33.35 -20.36 18.60
N LYS A 258 32.34 -21.13 19.03
CA LYS A 258 32.22 -22.57 18.73
C LYS A 258 31.33 -22.86 17.53
N LEU A 259 30.61 -21.89 17.00
CA LEU A 259 29.73 -22.12 15.85
C LEU A 259 30.55 -22.48 14.61
N ASP A 260 29.99 -23.31 13.72
CA ASP A 260 30.58 -23.50 12.39
C ASP A 260 30.21 -22.34 11.47
N MET A 261 29.01 -21.79 11.64
CA MET A 261 28.51 -20.62 10.90
C MET A 261 27.66 -19.72 11.79
N LEU A 262 27.72 -18.41 11.57
CA LEU A 262 26.93 -17.41 12.30
C LEU A 262 26.03 -16.63 11.34
N SER A 263 24.75 -16.49 11.70
CA SER A 263 23.75 -15.76 10.93
C SER A 263 23.08 -14.66 11.78
N PRO A 264 23.36 -13.37 11.53
CA PRO A 264 22.77 -12.27 12.29
C PRO A 264 21.41 -11.85 11.73
N TRP A 265 20.37 -11.89 12.56
CA TRP A 265 19.00 -11.50 12.18
C TRP A 265 18.89 -9.99 11.93
N SER A 266 18.55 -9.62 10.68
CA SER A 266 18.51 -8.22 10.21
C SER A 266 17.09 -7.69 9.91
N VAL A 267 16.05 -8.52 9.93
CA VAL A 267 14.68 -8.12 9.58
C VAL A 267 14.21 -6.94 10.43
N GLY A 268 13.65 -5.92 9.78
CA GLY A 268 13.15 -4.71 10.41
C GLY A 268 14.23 -3.71 10.88
N SER A 269 15.52 -4.06 10.76
CA SER A 269 16.61 -3.21 11.21
C SER A 269 17.00 -2.12 10.21
N ALA A 270 17.10 -2.46 8.92
CA ALA A 270 17.29 -1.52 7.82
C ALA A 270 15.94 -1.20 7.18
N LYS A 271 15.61 0.08 7.02
CA LYS A 271 14.28 0.54 6.53
C LYS A 271 14.38 1.35 5.24
N THR A 272 15.58 1.82 4.92
CA THR A 272 15.87 2.70 3.78
C THR A 272 17.18 2.27 3.11
N ASP A 273 17.45 2.77 1.90
CA ASP A 273 18.72 2.52 1.21
C ASP A 273 19.92 3.00 2.01
N SER A 274 19.77 4.16 2.68
CA SER A 274 20.82 4.69 3.52
C SER A 274 21.14 3.74 4.68
N ASP A 275 20.14 3.02 5.21
CA ASP A 275 20.37 2.02 6.25
C ASP A 275 21.08 0.79 5.66
N VAL A 276 20.59 0.27 4.53
CA VAL A 276 21.18 -0.90 3.84
C VAL A 276 22.62 -0.64 3.41
N ASP A 277 22.93 0.58 2.96
CA ASP A 277 24.29 0.98 2.57
C ASP A 277 25.20 1.20 3.77
N SER A 278 24.65 1.72 4.88
CA SER A 278 25.40 1.84 6.14
C SER A 278 25.76 0.46 6.71
N ASP A 279 24.89 -0.54 6.53
CA ASP A 279 25.09 -1.92 6.94
C ASP A 279 26.27 -2.59 6.24
N ALA A 280 26.69 -2.13 5.05
CA ALA A 280 27.86 -2.68 4.36
C ALA A 280 29.13 -2.63 5.22
N SER A 281 29.27 -1.60 6.06
CA SER A 281 30.39 -1.48 7.01
C SER A 281 30.30 -2.50 8.16
N ILE A 282 29.09 -2.86 8.58
CA ILE A 282 28.84 -3.89 9.58
C ILE A 282 29.17 -5.26 8.98
N LEU A 283 28.68 -5.57 7.77
CA LEU A 283 28.96 -6.82 7.05
C LEU A 283 30.47 -7.05 6.90
N ALA A 284 31.22 -6.04 6.46
CA ALA A 284 32.67 -6.13 6.28
C ALA A 284 33.39 -6.48 7.59
N ALA A 285 32.97 -5.86 8.68
CA ALA A 285 33.63 -6.01 9.97
C ALA A 285 33.17 -7.28 10.72
N ASP A 286 31.94 -7.75 10.49
CA ASP A 286 31.47 -9.07 10.92
C ASP A 286 32.27 -10.16 10.20
N LYS A 287 32.35 -10.09 8.86
CA LYS A 287 33.15 -11.02 8.04
C LYS A 287 34.60 -11.10 8.52
N ALA A 288 35.26 -9.96 8.71
CA ALA A 288 36.65 -9.95 9.16
C ALA A 288 36.85 -10.63 10.52
N TYR A 289 35.91 -10.47 11.45
CA TYR A 289 35.96 -11.14 12.75
C TYR A 289 35.77 -12.65 12.60
N LEU A 290 34.76 -13.08 11.84
CA LEU A 290 34.41 -14.49 11.67
C LEU A 290 35.48 -15.25 10.89
N ASP A 291 36.06 -14.63 9.85
CA ASP A 291 37.21 -15.16 9.11
C ASP A 291 38.42 -15.41 10.04
N GLU A 292 38.70 -14.51 11.00
CA GLU A 292 39.78 -14.71 11.99
C GLU A 292 39.54 -15.94 12.88
N LYS A 293 38.26 -16.26 13.15
CA LYS A 293 37.86 -17.39 14.00
C LYS A 293 37.62 -18.67 13.22
N GLY A 294 37.61 -18.63 11.89
CA GLY A 294 37.29 -19.78 11.04
C GLY A 294 35.81 -20.17 11.13
N ILE A 295 34.93 -19.18 11.27
CA ILE A 295 33.47 -19.36 11.35
C ILE A 295 32.89 -18.81 10.05
N ALA A 296 32.03 -19.56 9.36
CA ALA A 296 31.37 -19.09 8.16
C ALA A 296 30.33 -18.00 8.48
N TYR A 297 30.08 -17.10 7.52
CA TYR A 297 29.18 -15.98 7.71
C TYR A 297 27.96 -16.06 6.79
N GLN A 298 26.75 -16.07 7.37
CA GLN A 298 25.48 -16.12 6.64
C GLN A 298 24.63 -14.87 6.89
N PRO A 299 24.81 -13.78 6.13
CA PRO A 299 23.97 -12.59 6.25
C PRO A 299 22.49 -12.88 5.93
N VAL A 300 21.60 -12.14 6.59
CA VAL A 300 20.14 -12.21 6.36
C VAL A 300 19.68 -11.10 5.40
N MET A 301 18.86 -11.47 4.42
CA MET A 301 18.17 -10.59 3.48
C MET A 301 16.65 -10.77 3.61
N PHE A 302 15.87 -9.75 3.27
CA PHE A 302 14.41 -9.80 3.29
C PHE A 302 13.79 -8.86 2.23
N PRO A 303 12.60 -9.19 1.68
CA PRO A 303 12.01 -8.46 0.55
C PRO A 303 11.45 -7.09 0.91
N GLY A 304 11.03 -6.93 2.16
CA GLY A 304 10.34 -5.77 2.73
C GLY A 304 9.68 -6.21 4.04
N PHE A 305 8.89 -5.36 4.68
CA PHE A 305 8.29 -5.69 5.99
C PHE A 305 7.04 -4.88 6.27
N SER A 306 6.03 -5.50 6.86
CA SER A 306 4.87 -4.81 7.41
C SER A 306 3.98 -5.73 8.26
N TRP A 307 3.18 -5.13 9.13
CA TRP A 307 2.37 -5.82 10.12
C TRP A 307 1.16 -4.97 10.53
N SER A 308 0.69 -4.13 9.62
CA SER A 308 -0.37 -3.14 9.88
C SER A 308 -1.70 -3.77 10.30
N ASN A 309 -1.99 -4.98 9.81
CA ASN A 309 -3.16 -5.76 10.20
C ASN A 309 -2.97 -6.46 11.56
N TRP A 310 -1.74 -6.75 11.97
CA TRP A 310 -1.45 -7.49 13.20
C TRP A 310 -1.16 -6.59 14.41
N LYS A 311 -0.53 -5.43 14.20
CA LYS A 311 -0.16 -4.49 15.27
C LYS A 311 -0.96 -3.20 15.18
N ASP A 312 -1.61 -2.84 16.28
CA ASP A 312 -2.31 -1.56 16.37
C ASP A 312 -1.35 -0.39 16.11
N ASN A 313 -1.78 0.57 15.29
CA ASN A 313 -1.03 1.78 14.91
C ASN A 313 0.25 1.54 14.08
N ALA A 314 0.46 0.33 13.56
CA ALA A 314 1.56 0.08 12.64
C ALA A 314 1.30 0.74 11.26
N VAL A 315 2.37 1.23 10.65
CA VAL A 315 2.33 1.85 9.32
C VAL A 315 2.13 0.76 8.26
N ARG A 316 1.20 0.98 7.33
CA ARG A 316 1.03 0.13 6.14
C ARG A 316 2.30 0.13 5.29
N ASN A 317 2.72 -1.03 4.82
CA ASN A 317 3.91 -1.18 3.98
C ASN A 317 5.16 -0.51 4.61
N GLN A 318 5.39 -0.79 5.90
CA GLN A 318 6.37 -0.07 6.73
C GLN A 318 7.79 -0.04 6.15
N ILE A 319 8.22 -1.12 5.50
CA ILE A 319 9.46 -1.17 4.72
C ILE A 319 9.07 -1.58 3.29
N PRO A 320 8.96 -0.59 2.37
CA PRO A 320 8.66 -0.80 0.96
C PRO A 320 9.64 -1.77 0.31
N ARG A 321 9.14 -2.62 -0.59
CA ARG A 321 9.96 -3.63 -1.29
C ARG A 321 10.67 -3.05 -2.50
N ARG A 322 10.14 -1.93 -2.99
CA ARG A 322 10.60 -1.16 -4.15
C ARG A 322 10.81 -2.00 -5.38
N ALA A 323 9.78 -2.77 -5.73
CA ALA A 323 9.82 -3.66 -6.88
C ALA A 323 11.05 -4.59 -6.94
N GLY A 324 11.53 -5.04 -5.77
CA GLY A 324 12.68 -5.95 -5.64
C GLY A 324 14.00 -5.27 -5.31
N ASP A 325 14.14 -3.97 -5.56
CA ASP A 325 15.39 -3.23 -5.34
C ASP A 325 15.87 -3.29 -3.89
N PHE A 326 14.95 -3.29 -2.92
CA PHE A 326 15.32 -3.32 -1.50
C PHE A 326 16.07 -4.61 -1.12
N MET A 327 15.59 -5.77 -1.59
CA MET A 327 16.25 -7.06 -1.38
C MET A 327 17.52 -7.18 -2.21
N TRP A 328 17.47 -6.72 -3.47
CA TRP A 328 18.61 -6.73 -4.36
C TRP A 328 19.77 -5.88 -3.83
N ARG A 329 19.51 -4.70 -3.26
CA ARG A 329 20.55 -3.84 -2.66
C ARG A 329 21.26 -4.52 -1.49
N GLN A 330 20.53 -5.29 -0.68
CA GLN A 330 21.14 -6.12 0.37
C GLN A 330 22.05 -7.20 -0.23
N ALA A 331 21.57 -7.94 -1.24
CA ALA A 331 22.36 -8.95 -1.95
C ALA A 331 23.62 -8.35 -2.61
N TYR A 332 23.48 -7.18 -3.23
CA TYR A 332 24.58 -6.42 -3.82
C TYR A 332 25.65 -6.09 -2.77
N ASN A 333 25.25 -5.55 -1.62
CA ASN A 333 26.17 -5.19 -0.54
C ASN A 333 26.86 -6.42 0.08
N ILE A 334 26.17 -7.56 0.16
CA ILE A 334 26.72 -8.85 0.61
C ILE A 334 27.79 -9.36 -0.36
N ALA A 335 27.47 -9.44 -1.65
CA ALA A 335 28.38 -9.89 -2.70
C ALA A 335 29.66 -9.05 -2.77
N LYS A 336 29.56 -7.72 -2.54
CA LYS A 336 30.73 -6.82 -2.48
C LYS A 336 31.70 -7.15 -1.34
N GLN A 337 31.28 -7.90 -0.33
CA GLN A 337 32.14 -8.36 0.76
C GLN A 337 32.79 -9.73 0.49
N ASP A 338 32.65 -10.31 -0.70
CA ASP A 338 33.16 -11.66 -1.02
C ASP A 338 32.51 -12.72 -0.12
N ILE A 339 31.18 -12.64 0.00
CA ILE A 339 30.32 -13.60 0.71
C ILE A 339 29.48 -14.34 -0.32
N HIS A 340 29.54 -15.67 -0.30
CA HIS A 340 28.94 -16.54 -1.33
C HIS A 340 27.63 -17.24 -0.90
N CYS A 341 27.20 -17.05 0.34
CA CYS A 341 25.95 -17.58 0.89
C CYS A 341 25.07 -16.49 1.50
N GLY A 342 23.85 -16.87 1.86
CA GLY A 342 22.92 -15.99 2.55
C GLY A 342 21.72 -16.73 3.13
N TYR A 343 20.95 -16.01 3.92
CA TYR A 343 19.65 -16.45 4.42
C TYR A 343 18.56 -15.47 3.99
N ILE A 344 17.44 -15.98 3.48
CA ILE A 344 16.27 -15.17 3.14
C ILE A 344 15.22 -15.33 4.23
N ALA A 345 14.86 -14.21 4.85
CA ALA A 345 13.77 -14.09 5.81
C ALA A 345 12.56 -13.42 5.12
N MET A 346 11.55 -14.16 4.66
CA MET A 346 11.32 -15.61 4.77
C MET A 346 10.64 -16.17 3.51
N PHE A 347 10.52 -17.50 3.38
CA PHE A 347 9.76 -18.12 2.29
C PHE A 347 8.26 -17.79 2.42
N ASP A 348 7.63 -18.12 3.54
CA ASP A 348 6.16 -18.09 3.71
C ASP A 348 5.63 -17.15 4.81
N GLU A 349 6.42 -16.23 5.36
CA GLU A 349 5.98 -15.32 6.44
C GLU A 349 5.05 -14.19 5.93
N TYR A 350 3.78 -14.52 5.73
CA TYR A 350 2.72 -13.58 5.38
C TYR A 350 2.30 -12.67 6.55
N ASP A 351 2.50 -13.12 7.80
CA ASP A 351 2.19 -12.37 9.03
C ASP A 351 2.90 -11.00 9.05
N GLU A 352 4.21 -11.01 8.79
CA GLU A 352 5.10 -9.84 8.79
C GLU A 352 5.35 -9.26 7.38
N GLY A 353 4.66 -9.79 6.36
CA GLY A 353 4.87 -9.38 4.98
C GLY A 353 6.34 -9.48 4.58
N THR A 354 7.04 -10.54 4.97
CA THR A 354 8.43 -10.82 4.56
C THR A 354 8.53 -12.05 3.64
N ALA A 355 7.39 -12.68 3.33
CA ALA A 355 7.31 -13.79 2.37
C ALA A 355 7.87 -13.41 0.99
N ILE A 356 8.73 -14.28 0.45
CA ILE A 356 9.10 -14.31 -0.98
C ILE A 356 8.15 -15.17 -1.80
N LEU A 357 7.37 -16.07 -1.17
CA LEU A 357 6.30 -16.82 -1.82
C LEU A 357 5.27 -15.86 -2.40
N LYS A 358 4.60 -16.31 -3.48
CA LYS A 358 3.80 -15.43 -4.34
C LYS A 358 2.75 -14.62 -3.58
N LEU A 359 2.67 -13.33 -3.92
CA LEU A 359 1.77 -12.35 -3.33
C LEU A 359 0.68 -11.94 -4.34
N ALA A 360 -0.49 -11.51 -3.85
CA ALA A 360 -1.45 -10.80 -4.68
C ALA A 360 -0.78 -9.62 -5.40
N GLU A 361 -0.97 -9.49 -6.72
CA GLU A 361 -0.29 -8.48 -7.53
C GLU A 361 -0.81 -7.07 -7.22
N ASP A 362 -2.13 -6.94 -7.07
CA ASP A 362 -2.84 -5.66 -6.96
C ASP A 362 -4.22 -5.83 -6.29
N SER A 363 -4.99 -4.75 -6.23
CA SER A 363 -6.34 -4.69 -5.64
C SER A 363 -7.33 -5.71 -6.22
N SER A 364 -7.11 -6.21 -7.44
CA SER A 364 -7.95 -7.22 -8.07
C SER A 364 -7.81 -8.60 -7.40
N MET A 365 -6.72 -8.84 -6.68
CA MET A 365 -6.39 -10.15 -6.08
C MET A 365 -6.55 -10.18 -4.56
N ILE A 366 -7.08 -9.12 -3.95
CA ILE A 366 -7.31 -9.03 -2.50
C ILE A 366 -8.80 -8.82 -2.17
N PRO A 367 -9.25 -9.18 -0.96
CA PRO A 367 -10.60 -8.89 -0.52
C PRO A 367 -10.93 -7.39 -0.49
N LYS A 368 -12.18 -7.04 -0.83
CA LYS A 368 -12.65 -5.65 -0.94
C LYS A 368 -12.89 -4.92 0.39
N ASP A 369 -12.86 -5.63 1.53
CA ASP A 369 -13.20 -5.11 2.87
C ASP A 369 -12.06 -5.02 3.86
N GLN A 370 -10.85 -5.35 3.45
CA GLN A 370 -9.70 -5.39 4.33
C GLN A 370 -8.45 -4.98 3.56
N TYR A 371 -7.62 -4.15 4.18
CA TYR A 371 -6.32 -3.84 3.62
C TYR A 371 -5.40 -5.06 3.66
N PHE A 372 -4.64 -5.25 2.58
CA PHE A 372 -3.50 -6.15 2.50
C PHE A 372 -2.40 -5.52 1.66
N ILE A 373 -1.16 -5.93 1.92
CA ILE A 373 -0.05 -5.66 1.03
C ILE A 373 -0.15 -6.54 -0.20
N THR A 374 0.05 -5.90 -1.33
CA THR A 374 0.19 -6.49 -2.67
C THR A 374 1.63 -6.32 -3.15
N ALA A 375 1.98 -7.00 -4.23
CA ALA A 375 3.27 -6.83 -4.90
C ALA A 375 3.43 -5.41 -5.50
N SER A 376 2.32 -4.76 -5.87
CA SER A 376 2.32 -3.41 -6.48
C SER A 376 2.13 -2.27 -5.48
N ALA A 377 2.12 -2.53 -4.17
CA ALA A 377 1.86 -1.54 -3.12
C ALA A 377 2.88 -0.37 -3.09
N ASP A 378 4.03 -0.53 -3.75
CA ASP A 378 5.08 0.49 -3.88
C ASP A 378 4.85 1.45 -5.07
N GLY A 379 3.74 1.32 -5.80
CA GLY A 379 3.40 2.14 -6.96
C GLY A 379 4.02 1.67 -8.29
N SER A 380 4.79 0.59 -8.28
CA SER A 380 5.28 -0.08 -9.51
C SER A 380 4.61 -1.44 -9.65
N TYR A 381 4.16 -1.78 -10.87
CA TYR A 381 3.55 -3.10 -11.07
C TYR A 381 4.62 -4.18 -11.02
N THR A 382 4.39 -5.21 -10.19
CA THR A 382 5.25 -6.40 -10.15
C THR A 382 4.42 -7.67 -10.21
N SER A 383 4.94 -8.65 -10.96
CA SER A 383 4.37 -10.00 -11.00
C SER A 383 4.43 -10.68 -9.63
N SER A 384 3.47 -11.57 -9.36
CA SER A 384 3.38 -12.26 -8.06
C SER A 384 4.62 -13.07 -7.71
N ASP A 385 5.43 -13.46 -8.70
CA ASP A 385 6.59 -14.34 -8.56
C ASP A 385 7.95 -13.64 -8.57
N LEU A 386 7.99 -12.30 -8.65
CA LEU A 386 9.25 -11.55 -8.74
C LEU A 386 10.24 -11.94 -7.63
N TYR A 387 9.78 -12.07 -6.39
CA TYR A 387 10.64 -12.42 -5.25
C TYR A 387 11.12 -13.87 -5.29
N MET A 388 10.37 -14.79 -5.90
CA MET A 388 10.81 -16.16 -6.14
C MET A 388 11.92 -16.20 -7.20
N ARG A 389 11.75 -15.46 -8.30
CA ARG A 389 12.78 -15.31 -9.34
C ARG A 389 14.04 -14.64 -8.77
N LEU A 390 13.87 -13.60 -7.95
CA LEU A 390 14.97 -12.92 -7.28
C LEU A 390 15.72 -13.85 -6.32
N ALA A 391 15.00 -14.63 -5.50
CA ALA A 391 15.58 -15.60 -4.59
C ALA A 391 16.43 -16.68 -5.30
N GLY A 392 16.02 -17.12 -6.49
CA GLY A 392 16.80 -18.05 -7.33
C GLY A 392 17.93 -17.40 -8.13
N TYR A 393 17.88 -16.08 -8.34
CA TYR A 393 18.93 -15.34 -9.06
C TYR A 393 20.08 -14.92 -8.16
N ILE A 394 19.79 -14.44 -6.94
CA ILE A 394 20.79 -14.01 -5.94
C ILE A 394 21.95 -15.02 -5.76
N PRO A 395 21.71 -16.33 -5.52
CA PRO A 395 22.79 -17.29 -5.34
C PRO A 395 23.78 -17.35 -6.52
N LYS A 396 23.31 -17.17 -7.76
CA LYS A 396 24.17 -17.15 -8.96
C LYS A 396 25.14 -15.96 -8.92
N VAL A 397 24.65 -14.81 -8.45
CA VAL A 397 25.45 -13.58 -8.31
C VAL A 397 26.44 -13.73 -7.16
N LEU A 398 25.99 -14.25 -6.01
CA LEU A 398 26.87 -14.47 -4.86
C LEU A 398 28.02 -15.42 -5.20
N ARG A 399 27.77 -16.47 -6.00
CA ARG A 399 28.81 -17.40 -6.49
C ARG A 399 29.64 -16.87 -7.67
N GLY A 400 29.34 -15.69 -8.20
CA GLY A 400 30.01 -15.11 -9.36
C GLY A 400 29.73 -15.82 -10.69
N GLU A 401 28.62 -16.56 -10.76
CA GLU A 401 28.10 -17.19 -11.99
C GLU A 401 27.43 -16.15 -12.91
N GLU A 402 26.88 -15.09 -12.32
CA GLU A 402 26.29 -13.94 -13.01
C GLU A 402 26.98 -12.63 -12.59
N GLU A 403 26.93 -11.61 -13.45
CA GLU A 403 27.51 -10.30 -13.16
C GLU A 403 26.72 -9.57 -12.06
N ILE A 404 27.44 -8.98 -11.11
CA ILE A 404 26.86 -8.11 -10.09
C ILE A 404 26.65 -6.68 -10.64
N THR A 405 25.39 -6.28 -10.74
CA THR A 405 24.95 -4.94 -11.15
C THR A 405 24.37 -4.15 -9.98
N GLU A 406 24.44 -2.81 -10.06
CA GLU A 406 23.85 -1.95 -9.04
C GLU A 406 22.31 -1.97 -9.09
N GLU A 407 21.75 -2.01 -10.30
CA GLU A 407 20.31 -2.18 -10.54
C GLU A 407 19.94 -3.67 -10.61
N MET A 408 18.71 -4.02 -10.22
CA MET A 408 18.21 -5.39 -10.29
C MET A 408 18.09 -5.83 -11.76
N PRO A 409 18.69 -6.96 -12.17
CA PRO A 409 18.74 -7.36 -13.58
C PRO A 409 17.51 -8.14 -14.05
N LEU A 410 16.48 -8.30 -13.21
CA LEU A 410 15.29 -9.09 -13.50
C LEU A 410 14.15 -8.21 -14.03
N LEU A 411 13.41 -8.74 -15.00
CA LEU A 411 12.15 -8.14 -15.44
C LEU A 411 11.14 -8.09 -14.29
N LEU A 412 10.38 -7.00 -14.19
CA LEU A 412 9.31 -6.85 -13.18
C LEU A 412 8.16 -7.85 -13.39
N SER A 413 7.94 -8.26 -14.64
CA SER A 413 7.00 -9.33 -14.98
C SER A 413 7.46 -10.14 -16.20
N GLU A 414 7.37 -11.47 -16.11
CA GLU A 414 7.55 -12.39 -17.23
C GLU A 414 6.23 -12.79 -17.90
N GLY A 415 5.10 -12.24 -17.43
CA GLY A 415 3.76 -12.51 -17.95
C GLY A 415 3.00 -13.62 -17.20
N PRO A 416 1.79 -13.98 -17.66
CA PRO A 416 1.12 -13.42 -18.82
C PRO A 416 0.53 -12.03 -18.58
N VAL A 417 0.52 -11.51 -17.36
CA VAL A 417 0.10 -10.13 -17.05
C VAL A 417 1.35 -9.26 -16.85
N TYR A 418 1.47 -8.20 -17.64
CA TYR A 418 2.64 -7.31 -17.62
C TYR A 418 2.36 -5.98 -16.92
N PHE A 419 1.08 -5.62 -16.84
CA PHE A 419 0.61 -4.48 -16.08
C PHE A 419 -0.85 -4.69 -15.76
N ARG A 420 -1.25 -4.37 -14.52
CA ARG A 420 -2.64 -4.17 -14.15
C ARG A 420 -2.68 -3.06 -13.09
N SER A 421 -3.65 -2.17 -13.21
CA SER A 421 -3.94 -1.17 -12.19
C SER A 421 -5.40 -0.77 -12.28
N GLY A 422 -6.08 -0.77 -11.14
CA GLY A 422 -7.33 -0.06 -10.87
C GLY A 422 -7.07 1.33 -10.28
N PHE A 423 -5.79 1.74 -10.21
CA PHE A 423 -5.29 2.95 -9.55
C PHE A 423 -5.61 3.05 -8.05
N GLU A 424 -5.95 1.93 -7.41
CA GLU A 424 -6.25 1.91 -5.98
C GLU A 424 -5.01 2.25 -5.18
N LYS A 425 -5.08 3.38 -4.48
CA LYS A 425 -3.98 3.87 -3.65
C LYS A 425 -3.59 2.78 -2.64
N TYR A 426 -2.28 2.55 -2.50
CA TYR A 426 -1.65 1.54 -1.63
C TYR A 426 -1.69 0.07 -2.11
N PHE A 427 -2.43 -0.25 -3.18
CA PHE A 427 -2.54 -1.62 -3.68
C PHE A 427 -2.01 -1.76 -5.11
N ASP A 428 -2.17 -0.72 -5.90
CA ASP A 428 -1.95 -0.77 -7.33
C ASP A 428 -0.74 0.06 -7.74
N ALA A 429 -0.24 -0.23 -8.95
CA ALA A 429 0.74 0.61 -9.60
C ALA A 429 0.17 2.01 -9.89
N GLN A 430 1.00 3.04 -9.71
CA GLN A 430 0.62 4.45 -9.75
C GLN A 430 1.37 5.21 -10.85
N PRO A 431 0.77 6.25 -11.46
CA PRO A 431 1.43 7.08 -12.45
C PRO A 431 2.74 7.68 -11.94
N VAL A 432 3.75 7.74 -12.81
CA VAL A 432 5.13 8.11 -12.42
C VAL A 432 5.52 9.54 -12.81
N ASP A 433 4.73 10.20 -13.67
CA ASP A 433 5.09 11.50 -14.26
C ASP A 433 4.27 12.70 -13.76
N GLY A 434 3.34 12.47 -12.82
CA GLY A 434 2.54 13.52 -12.19
C GLY A 434 1.56 14.27 -13.11
N ASN A 435 1.44 13.87 -14.37
CA ASN A 435 0.57 14.54 -15.34
C ASN A 435 -0.90 14.10 -15.23
N GLY A 436 -1.14 12.89 -14.72
CA GLY A 436 -2.46 12.39 -14.35
C GLY A 436 -2.72 12.58 -12.85
N GLU A 437 -3.95 12.94 -12.51
CA GLU A 437 -4.37 13.17 -11.13
C GLU A 437 -5.14 11.96 -10.61
N LEU A 438 -4.71 11.37 -9.50
CA LEU A 438 -5.51 10.36 -8.81
C LEU A 438 -6.66 11.05 -8.10
N VAL A 439 -7.87 10.72 -8.49
CA VAL A 439 -9.09 11.26 -7.88
C VAL A 439 -9.89 10.18 -7.20
N LYS A 440 -10.58 10.58 -6.14
CA LYS A 440 -11.60 9.79 -5.47
C LYS A 440 -12.92 10.57 -5.56
N ASP A 441 -14.05 9.89 -5.56
CA ASP A 441 -15.42 10.46 -5.56
C ASP A 441 -15.88 11.28 -6.79
N GLU A 442 -14.97 11.68 -7.67
CA GLU A 442 -15.26 12.41 -8.91
C GLU A 442 -15.61 11.47 -10.06
N LEU A 443 -16.91 11.17 -10.25
CA LEU A 443 -17.38 10.27 -11.32
C LEU A 443 -16.63 8.92 -11.37
N THR A 444 -15.95 8.54 -10.29
CA THR A 444 -15.16 7.31 -10.20
C THR A 444 -16.07 6.09 -10.13
N TYR A 445 -15.57 4.96 -10.61
CA TYR A 445 -16.28 3.70 -10.49
C TYR A 445 -16.14 3.19 -9.06
N ASN A 446 -17.24 2.81 -8.42
CA ASN A 446 -17.25 2.25 -7.06
C ASN A 446 -16.65 3.08 -5.92
N GLY A 447 -16.36 4.37 -6.13
CA GLY A 447 -15.81 5.23 -5.07
C GLY A 447 -14.34 4.91 -4.82
N ARG A 448 -13.80 4.15 -5.76
CA ARG A 448 -12.41 3.80 -5.95
C ARG A 448 -11.66 5.01 -6.45
N TYR A 449 -10.35 4.89 -6.37
CA TYR A 449 -9.50 5.81 -7.09
C TYR A 449 -9.69 5.64 -8.60
N ALA A 450 -9.54 6.73 -9.33
CA ALA A 450 -9.42 6.70 -10.78
C ALA A 450 -8.33 7.68 -11.19
N LEU A 451 -7.70 7.42 -12.32
CA LEU A 451 -6.80 8.36 -12.95
C LEU A 451 -7.58 9.38 -13.78
N LYS A 452 -7.52 10.66 -13.40
CA LYS A 452 -8.13 11.79 -14.11
C LYS A 452 -7.09 12.48 -15.00
N LEU A 453 -7.44 12.63 -16.28
CA LEU A 453 -6.79 13.53 -17.22
C LEU A 453 -7.71 14.71 -17.50
N ASN A 454 -7.32 15.91 -17.08
CA ASN A 454 -8.16 17.11 -17.10
C ASN A 454 -7.54 18.25 -17.91
N ARG A 455 -8.18 18.65 -19.01
CA ARG A 455 -7.75 19.75 -19.87
C ARG A 455 -8.80 20.86 -19.93
N VAL A 456 -8.38 22.08 -19.61
CA VAL A 456 -9.21 23.30 -19.62
C VAL A 456 -8.55 24.37 -20.51
N GLY A 457 -9.33 25.16 -21.24
CA GLY A 457 -8.86 26.29 -22.05
C GLY A 457 -8.81 26.09 -23.57
N GLY A 458 -9.62 25.18 -24.15
CA GLY A 458 -9.84 25.10 -25.60
C GLY A 458 -9.07 23.98 -26.34
N GLY A 459 -9.17 22.74 -25.85
CA GLY A 459 -8.60 21.55 -26.50
C GLY A 459 -7.09 21.36 -26.28
N GLY A 460 -6.53 20.37 -26.96
CA GLY A 460 -5.10 20.01 -26.87
C GLY A 460 -4.88 18.55 -26.45
N GLU A 461 -3.64 18.27 -26.04
CA GLU A 461 -3.17 16.94 -25.67
C GLU A 461 -2.69 16.93 -24.22
N MET A 462 -2.94 15.81 -23.54
CA MET A 462 -2.37 15.44 -22.25
C MET A 462 -1.79 14.04 -22.35
N LEU A 463 -0.68 13.83 -21.66
CA LEU A 463 0.04 12.57 -21.61
C LEU A 463 0.30 12.22 -20.15
N THR A 464 0.18 10.95 -19.78
CA THR A 464 0.67 10.44 -18.49
C THR A 464 1.28 9.06 -18.66
N LYS A 465 2.34 8.77 -17.90
CA LYS A 465 3.00 7.46 -17.81
C LYS A 465 2.54 6.73 -16.55
N LEU A 466 2.03 5.51 -16.70
CA LEU A 466 1.31 4.79 -15.64
C LEU A 466 2.19 4.03 -14.65
N SER A 467 3.35 3.55 -15.06
CA SER A 467 4.30 2.84 -14.20
C SER A 467 5.62 2.63 -14.96
N GLU A 468 6.68 2.36 -14.22
CA GLU A 468 7.89 1.73 -14.78
C GLU A 468 7.54 0.27 -15.09
N LEU A 469 7.70 -0.11 -16.36
CA LEU A 469 7.52 -1.48 -16.81
C LEU A 469 8.85 -2.00 -17.29
N ASP A 470 9.03 -3.31 -17.24
CA ASP A 470 10.14 -3.97 -17.91
C ASP A 470 9.69 -5.38 -18.27
N PHE A 471 9.32 -5.58 -19.54
CA PHE A 471 8.91 -6.88 -20.05
C PHE A 471 9.15 -7.05 -21.55
N SER A 472 9.26 -8.30 -21.97
CA SER A 472 9.33 -8.70 -23.37
C SER A 472 8.28 -9.76 -23.68
N ALA A 473 7.61 -9.62 -24.82
CA ALA A 473 6.57 -10.54 -25.30
C ALA A 473 6.54 -10.59 -26.83
N GLU A 474 5.88 -11.59 -27.40
CA GLU A 474 5.63 -11.61 -28.85
C GLU A 474 4.42 -10.74 -29.22
N LYS A 475 3.34 -10.91 -28.46
CA LYS A 475 2.07 -10.21 -28.65
C LYS A 475 1.39 -9.96 -27.31
N ILE A 476 0.64 -8.87 -27.22
CA ILE A 476 -0.15 -8.52 -26.05
C ILE A 476 -1.54 -8.03 -26.42
N ASN A 477 -2.39 -7.98 -25.41
CA ASN A 477 -3.74 -7.44 -25.43
C ASN A 477 -3.82 -6.37 -24.34
N ILE A 478 -4.59 -5.31 -24.58
CA ILE A 478 -4.79 -4.22 -23.64
C ILE A 478 -6.28 -4.05 -23.39
N GLY A 479 -6.69 -4.09 -22.13
CA GLY A 479 -8.03 -3.70 -21.69
C GLY A 479 -7.97 -2.35 -20.99
N ILE A 480 -8.94 -1.46 -21.27
CA ILE A 480 -9.05 -0.17 -20.60
C ILE A 480 -10.51 0.22 -20.35
N SER A 481 -10.81 0.61 -19.11
CA SER A 481 -12.09 1.19 -18.69
C SER A 481 -11.93 2.70 -18.50
N ALA A 482 -12.73 3.51 -19.20
CA ALA A 482 -12.69 4.96 -19.02
C ALA A 482 -14.05 5.64 -19.19
N TYR A 483 -14.19 6.82 -18.58
CA TYR A 483 -15.33 7.73 -18.68
C TYR A 483 -14.88 9.09 -19.20
N LEU A 484 -15.52 9.58 -20.26
CA LEU A 484 -15.33 10.93 -20.77
C LEU A 484 -16.39 11.88 -20.19
N ALA A 485 -15.97 12.94 -19.52
CA ALA A 485 -16.82 14.04 -19.06
C ALA A 485 -16.51 15.33 -19.84
N GLY A 486 -17.45 15.74 -20.69
CA GLY A 486 -17.36 16.98 -21.46
C GLY A 486 -16.57 16.85 -22.77
N GLY A 487 -16.94 17.66 -23.77
CA GLY A 487 -16.27 17.74 -25.06
C GLY A 487 -16.28 16.44 -25.89
N SER A 488 -15.46 16.43 -26.95
CA SER A 488 -15.04 15.22 -27.66
C SER A 488 -13.54 15.03 -27.51
N ALA A 489 -13.11 13.90 -26.95
CA ALA A 489 -11.72 13.53 -26.81
C ALA A 489 -11.48 12.07 -27.22
N GLU A 490 -10.29 11.82 -27.75
CA GLU A 490 -9.73 10.50 -28.02
C GLU A 490 -8.70 10.18 -26.94
N LEU A 491 -8.69 8.93 -26.47
CA LEU A 491 -7.67 8.43 -25.56
C LEU A 491 -6.86 7.38 -26.32
N SER A 492 -5.55 7.55 -26.40
CA SER A 492 -4.64 6.58 -26.98
C SER A 492 -3.86 5.87 -25.89
N VAL A 493 -3.59 4.59 -26.11
CA VAL A 493 -2.62 3.82 -25.29
C VAL A 493 -1.32 3.72 -26.09
N GLY A 494 -0.21 4.09 -25.45
CA GLY A 494 1.14 4.05 -25.97
C GLY A 494 2.00 3.05 -25.22
N LEU A 495 2.78 2.24 -25.93
CA LEU A 495 3.81 1.37 -25.32
C LEU A 495 5.18 1.96 -25.65
N GLU A 496 5.92 2.36 -24.61
CA GLU A 496 7.29 2.85 -24.72
C GLU A 496 8.24 1.67 -24.82
N THR A 497 9.24 1.79 -25.70
CA THR A 497 10.27 0.77 -25.91
C THR A 497 11.63 1.26 -25.43
N ALA A 498 12.52 0.35 -25.08
CA ALA A 498 13.89 0.69 -24.66
C ALA A 498 14.69 1.51 -25.71
N ASP A 499 14.33 1.43 -27.00
CA ASP A 499 14.95 2.20 -28.08
C ASP A 499 14.39 3.65 -28.21
N GLY A 500 13.41 4.03 -27.38
CA GLY A 500 12.76 5.34 -27.36
C GLY A 500 11.58 5.49 -28.32
N ASP A 501 11.17 4.43 -29.02
CA ASP A 501 9.95 4.43 -29.84
C ASP A 501 8.70 4.26 -28.96
N VAL A 502 7.58 4.87 -29.38
CA VAL A 502 6.27 4.70 -28.74
C VAL A 502 5.23 4.19 -29.74
N LEU A 503 4.56 3.09 -29.40
CA LEU A 503 3.51 2.48 -30.22
C LEU A 503 2.13 2.89 -29.73
N TYR A 504 1.47 3.80 -30.44
CA TYR A 504 0.12 4.25 -30.08
C TYR A 504 -0.99 3.49 -30.78
N SER A 505 -2.10 3.30 -30.07
CA SER A 505 -3.41 2.92 -30.62
C SER A 505 -4.49 3.82 -30.03
N ASP A 506 -5.29 4.44 -30.89
CA ASP A 506 -6.35 5.38 -30.50
C ASP A 506 -7.64 4.63 -30.13
N LEU A 507 -8.30 5.08 -29.07
CA LEU A 507 -9.59 4.61 -28.59
C LEU A 507 -10.54 5.80 -28.43
N SER A 508 -11.77 5.65 -28.92
CA SER A 508 -12.80 6.68 -28.82
C SER A 508 -13.80 6.33 -27.72
N PHE A 509 -14.21 7.33 -26.95
CA PHE A 509 -15.12 7.16 -25.82
C PHE A 509 -16.36 8.03 -25.98
N ALA A 510 -17.51 7.50 -25.58
CA ALA A 510 -18.75 8.26 -25.58
C ALA A 510 -18.78 9.21 -24.36
N ASN A 511 -19.14 10.47 -24.59
CA ASN A 511 -19.32 11.43 -23.51
C ASN A 511 -20.47 11.00 -22.58
N GLY A 512 -20.24 11.10 -21.28
CA GLY A 512 -21.25 10.84 -20.25
C GLY A 512 -21.45 9.36 -19.89
N LYS A 513 -20.56 8.46 -20.31
CA LYS A 513 -20.70 7.02 -20.05
C LYS A 513 -19.37 6.29 -19.90
N TRP A 514 -19.30 5.38 -18.91
CA TRP A 514 -18.20 4.42 -18.78
C TRP A 514 -18.19 3.45 -19.96
N THR A 515 -17.03 3.33 -20.61
CA THR A 515 -16.82 2.44 -21.74
C THR A 515 -15.59 1.58 -21.48
N TYR A 516 -15.73 0.28 -21.71
CA TYR A 516 -14.64 -0.66 -21.71
C TYR A 516 -14.20 -0.93 -23.15
N ASN A 517 -12.93 -0.74 -23.44
CA ASN A 517 -12.34 -0.98 -24.76
C ASN A 517 -11.22 -2.03 -24.65
N THR A 518 -11.02 -2.77 -25.74
CA THR A 518 -9.97 -3.78 -25.83
C THR A 518 -9.20 -3.64 -27.14
N LEU A 519 -7.88 -3.64 -27.03
CA LEU A 519 -6.95 -3.79 -28.15
C LEU A 519 -6.37 -5.20 -28.10
N THR A 520 -6.42 -5.93 -29.20
CA THR A 520 -6.01 -7.34 -29.23
C THR A 520 -4.90 -7.58 -30.24
N ASP A 521 -4.11 -8.63 -30.02
CA ASP A 521 -3.05 -9.07 -30.94
C ASP A 521 -2.01 -7.99 -31.28
N ILE A 522 -1.71 -7.08 -30.35
CA ILE A 522 -0.69 -6.04 -30.55
C ILE A 522 0.69 -6.70 -30.58
N SER A 523 1.37 -6.63 -31.72
CA SER A 523 2.72 -7.19 -31.90
C SER A 523 3.77 -6.33 -31.19
N VAL A 524 4.49 -6.93 -30.24
CA VAL A 524 5.64 -6.34 -29.55
C VAL A 524 6.92 -7.16 -29.73
N ALA A 525 6.89 -8.18 -30.59
CA ALA A 525 8.01 -9.05 -30.93
C ALA A 525 9.35 -8.29 -31.13
N GLY A 526 10.36 -8.73 -30.39
CA GLY A 526 11.73 -8.21 -30.44
C GLY A 526 11.92 -6.83 -29.82
N LYS A 527 10.94 -6.32 -29.05
CA LYS A 527 11.02 -5.05 -28.33
C LYS A 527 10.99 -5.31 -26.83
N ASN A 528 11.81 -4.57 -26.08
CA ASN A 528 11.65 -4.46 -24.64
C ASN A 528 10.73 -3.28 -24.33
N ILE A 529 9.65 -3.52 -23.59
CA ILE A 529 8.66 -2.50 -23.24
C ILE A 529 9.00 -1.92 -21.86
N THR A 530 9.23 -0.61 -21.82
CA THR A 530 9.73 0.11 -20.63
C THR A 530 8.71 1.06 -20.00
N GLY A 531 7.50 1.14 -20.58
CA GLY A 531 6.47 2.03 -20.08
C GLY A 531 5.14 1.91 -20.80
N LEU A 532 4.09 2.31 -20.08
CA LEU A 532 2.73 2.43 -20.59
C LEU A 532 2.28 3.88 -20.46
N ILE A 533 1.91 4.47 -21.59
CA ILE A 533 1.56 5.87 -21.74
C ILE A 533 0.08 5.98 -22.09
N LEU A 534 -0.65 6.83 -21.39
CA LEU A 534 -2.01 7.22 -21.77
C LEU A 534 -1.98 8.64 -22.32
N LYS A 535 -2.57 8.82 -23.50
CA LYS A 535 -2.62 10.11 -24.19
C LYS A 535 -4.06 10.51 -24.44
N ALA A 536 -4.55 11.56 -23.79
CA ALA A 536 -5.85 12.15 -24.09
C ALA A 536 -5.70 13.33 -25.05
N LYS A 537 -6.54 13.43 -26.06
CA LYS A 537 -6.55 14.54 -27.01
C LYS A 537 -7.97 14.98 -27.36
N GLY A 538 -8.27 16.26 -27.16
CA GLY A 538 -9.60 16.82 -27.43
C GLY A 538 -9.55 18.13 -28.21
N THR A 539 -10.70 18.50 -28.78
CA THR A 539 -10.89 19.78 -29.49
C THR A 539 -11.38 20.91 -28.59
N ASP A 540 -11.97 20.54 -27.44
CA ASP A 540 -12.54 21.42 -26.43
C ASP A 540 -12.05 20.98 -25.04
N ASP A 541 -12.54 21.59 -23.97
CA ASP A 541 -12.26 21.14 -22.60
C ASP A 541 -12.80 19.72 -22.38
N TYR A 542 -12.00 18.88 -21.74
CA TYR A 542 -12.35 17.49 -21.47
C TYR A 542 -11.79 17.01 -20.14
N LYS A 543 -12.49 16.05 -19.54
CA LYS A 543 -12.00 15.23 -18.44
C LYS A 543 -12.17 13.76 -18.80
N ILE A 544 -11.10 12.98 -18.69
CA ILE A 544 -11.17 11.52 -18.85
C ILE A 544 -10.81 10.89 -17.52
N TYR A 545 -11.67 10.01 -17.01
CA TYR A 545 -11.45 9.21 -15.82
C TYR A 545 -11.15 7.78 -16.26
N ILE A 546 -10.12 7.16 -15.71
CA ILE A 546 -9.64 5.84 -16.11
C ILE A 546 -9.55 5.01 -14.85
N ASP A 547 -10.19 3.85 -14.87
CA ASP A 547 -10.37 2.99 -13.70
C ASP A 547 -9.48 1.76 -13.85
N ASP A 548 -9.83 0.85 -14.75
CA ASP A 548 -9.00 -0.34 -15.02
C ASP A 548 -8.12 -0.17 -16.26
N VAL A 549 -6.85 -0.56 -16.13
CA VAL A 549 -5.95 -0.81 -17.25
C VAL A 549 -5.25 -2.15 -17.04
N ILE A 550 -5.26 -3.01 -18.06
CA ILE A 550 -4.54 -4.29 -18.07
C ILE A 550 -3.76 -4.47 -19.37
N VAL A 551 -2.53 -4.97 -19.28
CA VAL A 551 -1.68 -5.41 -20.39
C VAL A 551 -1.34 -6.88 -20.17
N THR A 552 -1.73 -7.74 -21.11
CA THR A 552 -1.58 -9.20 -20.94
C THR A 552 -1.44 -9.98 -22.25
N GLU A 553 -0.69 -11.08 -22.23
CA GLU A 553 -0.66 -12.09 -23.29
C GLU A 553 -1.99 -12.86 -23.40
N ASP A 554 -2.71 -13.03 -22.28
CA ASP A 554 -3.96 -13.81 -22.22
C ASP A 554 -5.19 -12.89 -22.25
N ALA A 555 -5.80 -12.77 -23.42
CA ALA A 555 -7.01 -11.97 -23.61
C ALA A 555 -8.20 -12.40 -22.72
N SER A 556 -8.19 -13.61 -22.15
CA SER A 556 -9.24 -14.06 -21.23
C SER A 556 -9.13 -13.45 -19.83
N LEU A 557 -7.94 -12.93 -19.46
CA LEU A 557 -7.70 -12.22 -18.21
C LEU A 557 -8.20 -10.77 -18.23
N ILE A 558 -8.64 -10.30 -19.40
CA ILE A 558 -9.31 -9.01 -19.59
C ILE A 558 -10.74 -9.17 -19.07
N ASN A 559 -10.93 -8.97 -17.77
CA ASN A 559 -12.22 -9.14 -17.11
C ASN A 559 -13.07 -7.86 -17.28
N SER A 560 -14.28 -8.01 -17.82
CA SER A 560 -15.20 -6.90 -18.10
C SER A 560 -16.17 -6.60 -16.94
N GLN A 561 -15.81 -6.93 -15.71
CA GLN A 561 -16.74 -6.82 -14.57
C GLN A 561 -16.59 -5.49 -13.83
N VAL A 562 -17.10 -4.46 -14.48
CA VAL A 562 -17.61 -3.25 -13.84
C VAL A 562 -18.95 -3.64 -13.17
N ASN A 563 -18.91 -4.43 -12.08
CA ASN A 563 -20.08 -4.66 -11.21
C ASN A 563 -19.76 -4.36 -9.73
N GLY A 564 -20.47 -3.39 -9.19
CA GLY A 564 -20.29 -2.75 -7.89
C GLY A 564 -20.93 -1.35 -7.93
N SER A 565 -21.26 -0.81 -6.77
CA SER A 565 -21.88 0.52 -6.64
C SER A 565 -20.83 1.57 -6.28
N LYS A 566 -21.09 2.83 -6.64
CA LYS A 566 -20.19 3.99 -6.59
C LYS A 566 -19.61 4.30 -5.21
N TYR A 567 -20.06 3.74 -4.11
CA TYR A 567 -19.55 4.08 -2.77
C TYR A 567 -19.44 2.87 -1.84
N ASP A 568 -19.13 1.69 -2.40
CA ASP A 568 -18.95 0.44 -1.63
C ASP A 568 -17.87 0.56 -0.54
N LEU A 569 -16.75 1.21 -0.84
CA LEU A 569 -15.69 1.46 0.15
C LEU A 569 -16.19 2.33 1.31
N TYR A 570 -17.03 3.33 1.04
CA TYR A 570 -17.60 4.20 2.08
C TYR A 570 -18.59 3.48 2.96
N ALA A 571 -19.38 2.59 2.38
CA ALA A 571 -20.26 1.72 3.13
C ALA A 571 -19.46 0.84 4.09
N ARG A 572 -18.32 0.29 3.64
CA ARG A 572 -17.41 -0.53 4.45
C ARG A 572 -16.74 0.27 5.55
N ASN A 573 -16.21 1.45 5.25
CA ASN A 573 -15.59 2.33 6.24
C ASN A 573 -16.60 2.70 7.34
N LEU A 574 -17.84 3.07 6.97
CA LEU A 574 -18.90 3.36 7.92
C LEU A 574 -19.31 2.13 8.74
N TYR A 575 -19.31 0.94 8.14
CA TYR A 575 -19.58 -0.32 8.84
C TYR A 575 -18.48 -0.68 9.84
N ASN A 576 -17.20 -0.61 9.44
CA ASN A 576 -16.04 -0.92 10.28
C ASN A 576 -15.90 0.06 11.47
N LEU A 577 -16.30 1.32 11.27
CA LEU A 577 -16.40 2.32 12.34
C LEU A 577 -17.62 2.10 13.25
N GLY A 578 -18.52 1.18 12.91
CA GLY A 578 -19.75 0.89 13.66
C GLY A 578 -20.85 1.94 13.51
N LEU A 579 -20.81 2.72 12.44
CA LEU A 579 -21.75 3.82 12.17
C LEU A 579 -22.93 3.41 11.29
N LEU A 580 -22.79 2.33 10.51
CA LEU A 580 -23.86 1.74 9.72
C LEU A 580 -23.88 0.22 9.87
N ASP A 581 -25.07 -0.39 9.82
CA ASP A 581 -25.23 -1.84 9.80
C ASP A 581 -25.25 -2.39 8.37
N GLY A 582 -24.67 -3.57 8.15
CA GLY A 582 -24.90 -4.37 6.95
C GLY A 582 -26.27 -5.09 6.99
N GLU A 583 -26.28 -6.38 6.69
CA GLU A 583 -27.46 -7.22 6.98
C GLU A 583 -27.72 -7.27 8.50
N ASN A 584 -26.62 -7.28 9.27
CA ASN A 584 -26.58 -7.10 10.72
C ASN A 584 -25.18 -6.57 11.11
N ALA A 585 -24.92 -6.46 12.41
CA ALA A 585 -23.67 -5.95 12.95
C ALA A 585 -22.43 -6.81 12.65
N ASP A 586 -22.62 -8.09 12.29
CA ASP A 586 -21.55 -9.06 12.03
C ASP A 586 -21.51 -9.50 10.55
N LYS A 587 -22.33 -8.89 9.68
CA LYS A 587 -22.42 -9.27 8.27
C LYS A 587 -22.66 -8.07 7.37
N PHE A 588 -21.64 -7.67 6.61
CA PHE A 588 -21.70 -6.58 5.65
C PHE A 588 -22.44 -6.97 4.34
N VAL A 589 -23.71 -6.58 4.21
CA VAL A 589 -24.49 -6.63 2.96
C VAL A 589 -25.47 -5.46 2.93
N MET A 590 -25.22 -4.44 2.10
CA MET A 590 -26.01 -3.20 2.09
C MET A 590 -26.95 -3.02 0.89
N ASN A 591 -26.81 -3.80 -0.20
CA ASN A 591 -27.60 -3.66 -1.43
C ASN A 591 -27.66 -2.21 -1.95
N LEU A 592 -26.48 -1.63 -2.20
CA LEU A 592 -26.28 -0.19 -2.37
C LEU A 592 -27.08 0.43 -3.55
N GLU A 593 -27.36 -0.34 -4.59
CA GLU A 593 -28.13 0.11 -5.76
C GLU A 593 -29.62 0.35 -5.49
N ASN A 594 -30.16 -0.11 -4.36
CA ASN A 594 -31.57 0.03 -4.05
C ASN A 594 -31.93 1.48 -3.67
N GLU A 595 -33.13 1.92 -4.09
CA GLU A 595 -33.75 3.14 -3.59
C GLU A 595 -34.00 3.07 -2.08
N VAL A 596 -33.86 4.21 -1.39
CA VAL A 596 -33.97 4.29 0.07
C VAL A 596 -35.34 4.82 0.48
N THR A 597 -35.98 4.16 1.45
CA THR A 597 -37.18 4.70 2.10
C THR A 597 -36.83 5.74 3.17
N ARG A 598 -37.75 6.66 3.47
CA ARG A 598 -37.54 7.71 4.48
C ARG A 598 -37.14 7.17 5.86
N GLU A 599 -37.70 6.05 6.29
CA GLU A 599 -37.32 5.42 7.58
C GLU A 599 -35.92 4.77 7.57
N GLN A 600 -35.49 4.24 6.43
CA GLN A 600 -34.11 3.72 6.26
C GLN A 600 -33.10 4.86 6.27
N ALA A 601 -33.39 5.98 5.59
CA ALA A 601 -32.51 7.15 5.59
C ALA A 601 -32.32 7.72 7.00
N VAL A 602 -33.39 7.83 7.80
CA VAL A 602 -33.29 8.30 9.18
C VAL A 602 -32.45 7.34 10.04
N LYS A 603 -32.63 6.01 9.90
CA LYS A 603 -31.80 5.03 10.62
C LYS A 603 -30.31 5.24 10.33
N ALA A 604 -29.95 5.34 9.05
CA ALA A 604 -28.58 5.54 8.61
C ALA A 604 -27.98 6.85 9.15
N ILE A 605 -28.74 7.95 9.07
CA ILE A 605 -28.30 9.26 9.57
C ILE A 605 -28.10 9.23 11.10
N ILE A 606 -29.02 8.61 11.86
CA ILE A 606 -28.86 8.46 13.32
C ILE A 606 -27.58 7.67 13.67
N GLY A 607 -27.30 6.58 12.94
CA GLY A 607 -26.09 5.79 13.13
C GLY A 607 -24.81 6.60 12.89
N VAL A 608 -24.76 7.37 11.79
CA VAL A 608 -23.60 8.21 11.41
C VAL A 608 -23.34 9.34 12.40
N LEU A 609 -24.38 9.87 13.05
CA LEU A 609 -24.22 10.85 14.14
C LEU A 609 -23.69 10.22 15.44
N GLY A 610 -23.55 8.90 15.49
CA GLY A 610 -23.19 8.15 16.71
C GLY A 610 -24.30 8.16 17.76
N GLU A 611 -25.53 8.49 17.36
CA GLU A 611 -26.67 8.59 18.26
C GLU A 611 -27.32 7.22 18.42
N LYS A 612 -27.76 6.92 19.64
CA LYS A 612 -28.45 5.66 19.93
C LYS A 612 -29.93 5.80 19.66
N ALA A 613 -30.54 4.74 19.14
CA ALA A 613 -31.98 4.62 19.06
C ALA A 613 -32.58 4.81 20.46
N ASP A 614 -33.73 5.48 20.56
CA ASP A 614 -34.39 5.74 21.83
C ASP A 614 -35.81 5.19 21.83
N ASP A 615 -35.99 4.06 22.52
CA ASP A 615 -37.28 3.41 22.71
C ASP A 615 -38.26 4.23 23.57
N ASN A 616 -37.77 5.23 24.31
CA ASN A 616 -38.58 6.03 25.23
C ASN A 616 -39.02 7.37 24.63
N ALA A 617 -38.42 7.80 23.53
CA ALA A 617 -38.78 9.04 22.88
C ALA A 617 -40.14 8.90 22.16
N GLU A 618 -41.06 9.83 22.43
CA GLU A 618 -42.37 9.85 21.80
C GLU A 618 -42.33 10.59 20.47
N ASN A 619 -42.99 10.03 19.45
CA ASN A 619 -43.22 10.69 18.17
C ASN A 619 -44.71 10.60 17.78
N PRO A 620 -45.24 11.53 16.97
CA PRO A 620 -46.65 11.56 16.60
C PRO A 620 -47.00 10.63 15.42
N PHE A 621 -46.01 9.97 14.80
CA PHE A 621 -46.16 9.24 13.55
C PHE A 621 -46.73 7.84 13.77
N THR A 622 -47.69 7.47 12.93
CA THR A 622 -48.44 6.20 13.08
C THR A 622 -48.17 5.20 11.96
N ASP A 623 -47.34 5.59 10.98
CA ASP A 623 -47.06 4.85 9.75
C ASP A 623 -45.63 4.27 9.71
N LEU A 624 -44.94 4.19 10.85
CA LEU A 624 -43.58 3.67 10.98
C LEU A 624 -43.55 2.13 11.07
N SER A 625 -42.50 1.51 10.51
CA SER A 625 -42.17 0.13 10.85
C SER A 625 -41.75 -0.01 12.30
N SER A 626 -42.04 -1.17 12.92
CA SER A 626 -41.66 -1.44 14.31
C SER A 626 -40.17 -1.28 14.60
N TRP A 627 -39.30 -1.66 13.65
CA TRP A 627 -37.85 -1.49 13.79
C TRP A 627 -37.40 -0.03 13.67
N ALA A 628 -38.18 0.81 12.97
CA ALA A 628 -37.82 2.20 12.70
C ALA A 628 -38.27 3.16 13.81
N VAL A 629 -39.26 2.77 14.62
CA VAL A 629 -39.81 3.57 15.72
C VAL A 629 -38.71 4.21 16.58
N PRO A 630 -37.74 3.48 17.15
CA PRO A 630 -36.79 4.10 18.09
C PRO A 630 -35.81 5.06 17.42
N TYR A 631 -35.50 4.85 16.13
CA TYR A 631 -34.63 5.76 15.37
C TYR A 631 -35.37 7.03 14.96
N VAL A 632 -36.60 6.89 14.45
CA VAL A 632 -37.43 8.04 14.06
C VAL A 632 -37.87 8.84 15.30
N SER A 633 -38.10 8.18 16.43
CA SER A 633 -38.33 8.84 17.72
C SER A 633 -37.13 9.70 18.13
N LYS A 634 -35.91 9.15 18.08
CA LYS A 634 -34.69 9.92 18.37
C LYS A 634 -34.54 11.11 17.41
N ALA A 635 -34.74 10.88 16.12
CA ALA A 635 -34.68 11.91 15.10
C ALA A 635 -35.76 13.00 15.28
N TYR A 636 -36.93 12.65 15.79
CA TYR A 636 -38.00 13.59 16.09
C TYR A 636 -37.65 14.45 17.32
N GLU A 637 -37.12 13.84 18.39
CA GLU A 637 -36.61 14.55 19.58
C GLU A 637 -35.55 15.59 19.19
N MET A 638 -34.64 15.23 18.28
CA MET A 638 -33.59 16.10 17.76
C MET A 638 -34.10 17.18 16.79
N GLY A 639 -35.38 17.13 16.39
CA GLY A 639 -35.98 18.06 15.43
C GLY A 639 -35.53 17.86 13.97
N ILE A 640 -34.91 16.71 13.66
CA ILE A 640 -34.38 16.42 12.30
C ILE A 640 -35.41 15.66 11.44
N ALA A 641 -36.28 14.85 12.06
CA ALA A 641 -37.36 14.14 11.38
C ALA A 641 -38.64 14.99 11.33
N VAL A 642 -38.95 15.53 10.15
CA VAL A 642 -40.18 16.29 9.89
C VAL A 642 -41.18 15.43 9.13
N GLY A 643 -42.40 15.31 9.65
CA GLY A 643 -43.48 14.56 9.02
C GLY A 643 -44.05 15.26 7.79
N THR A 644 -44.62 14.47 6.88
CA THR A 644 -45.43 14.96 5.74
C THR A 644 -46.84 15.41 6.14
N GLY A 645 -47.22 15.17 7.39
CA GLY A 645 -48.45 15.67 8.03
C GLY A 645 -48.43 15.40 9.53
N ASP A 646 -49.46 15.86 10.26
CA ASP A 646 -49.51 15.88 11.74
C ASP A 646 -49.27 14.52 12.42
N LYS A 647 -49.58 13.41 11.75
CA LYS A 647 -49.43 12.03 12.26
C LYS A 647 -48.77 11.08 11.26
N THR A 648 -48.17 11.64 10.21
CA THR A 648 -47.71 10.87 9.04
C THR A 648 -46.29 11.26 8.67
N PHE A 649 -45.38 10.29 8.78
CA PHE A 649 -43.97 10.45 8.39
C PHE A 649 -43.72 10.16 6.91
N SER A 650 -44.62 9.40 6.27
CA SER A 650 -44.45 8.76 4.96
C SER A 650 -43.29 7.76 4.96
N ALA A 651 -43.23 6.91 5.99
CA ALA A 651 -42.06 6.06 6.29
C ALA A 651 -41.59 5.20 5.11
N LYS A 652 -42.54 4.66 4.33
CA LYS A 652 -42.30 3.75 3.21
C LYS A 652 -42.12 4.43 1.85
N ALA A 653 -42.26 5.76 1.80
CA ALA A 653 -41.99 6.49 0.56
C ALA A 653 -40.49 6.51 0.28
N THR A 654 -40.13 6.36 -0.99
CA THR A 654 -38.77 6.63 -1.45
C THR A 654 -38.42 8.09 -1.16
N ILE A 655 -37.26 8.32 -0.54
CA ILE A 655 -36.77 9.66 -0.22
C ILE A 655 -35.98 10.22 -1.41
N THR A 656 -36.08 11.52 -1.63
CA THR A 656 -35.27 12.23 -2.65
C THR A 656 -33.89 12.59 -2.11
N LYS A 657 -32.92 12.86 -2.99
CA LYS A 657 -31.59 13.36 -2.59
C LYS A 657 -31.71 14.63 -1.76
N ARG A 658 -32.55 15.58 -2.19
CA ARG A 658 -32.82 16.86 -1.49
C ARG A 658 -33.31 16.63 -0.07
N GLU A 659 -34.27 15.72 0.11
CA GLU A 659 -34.80 15.41 1.44
C GLU A 659 -33.73 14.76 2.34
N ALA A 660 -32.95 13.81 1.82
CA ALA A 660 -31.89 13.15 2.58
C ALA A 660 -30.80 14.16 3.00
N THR A 661 -30.30 14.97 2.07
CA THR A 661 -29.32 16.04 2.34
C THR A 661 -29.88 17.04 3.35
N ALA A 662 -31.14 17.46 3.22
CA ALA A 662 -31.75 18.39 4.16
C ALA A 662 -31.88 17.81 5.59
N ILE A 663 -32.20 16.51 5.74
CA ILE A 663 -32.21 15.86 7.05
C ILE A 663 -30.81 15.83 7.65
N LEU A 664 -29.80 15.48 6.86
CA LEU A 664 -28.41 15.42 7.30
C LEU A 664 -27.86 16.80 7.69
N LEU A 665 -28.14 17.84 6.91
CA LEU A 665 -27.76 19.22 7.23
C LEU A 665 -28.39 19.69 8.56
N ARG A 666 -29.67 19.40 8.79
CA ARG A 666 -30.31 19.68 10.09
C ARG A 666 -29.67 18.90 11.22
N ALA A 667 -29.31 17.64 10.97
CA ALA A 667 -28.64 16.80 11.95
C ALA A 667 -27.23 17.31 12.31
N LEU A 668 -26.52 17.89 11.35
CA LEU A 668 -25.28 18.62 11.57
C LEU A 668 -25.50 20.01 12.22
N GLY A 669 -26.75 20.40 12.49
CA GLY A 669 -27.09 21.63 13.20
C GLY A 669 -27.21 22.88 12.33
N TYR A 670 -27.13 22.76 11.00
CA TYR A 670 -27.28 23.90 10.10
C TYR A 670 -28.70 24.47 10.17
N GLN A 671 -28.78 25.80 10.27
CA GLN A 671 -30.01 26.53 10.56
C GLN A 671 -30.70 27.01 9.27
N GLY A 672 -31.98 27.37 9.39
CA GLY A 672 -32.80 27.86 8.28
C GLY A 672 -33.53 26.74 7.53
N ASP A 673 -34.10 27.07 6.37
CA ASP A 673 -34.78 26.08 5.54
C ASP A 673 -33.76 25.30 4.71
N ALA A 674 -33.21 24.23 5.31
CA ALA A 674 -32.25 23.32 4.70
C ALA A 674 -32.81 22.60 3.46
N TYR A 675 -34.13 22.55 3.29
CA TYR A 675 -34.74 21.99 2.09
C TYR A 675 -34.71 23.01 0.95
N ALA A 676 -35.19 24.24 1.21
CA ALA A 676 -35.23 25.30 0.20
C ALA A 676 -33.84 25.81 -0.21
N ASN A 677 -32.86 25.77 0.69
CA ASN A 677 -31.48 26.24 0.45
C ASN A 677 -30.45 25.10 0.41
N CYS A 678 -30.91 23.87 0.14
CA CYS A 678 -30.10 22.65 0.22
C CYS A 678 -28.76 22.76 -0.52
N GLU A 679 -28.76 23.24 -1.76
CA GLU A 679 -27.58 23.35 -2.62
C GLU A 679 -26.53 24.26 -2.00
N LYS A 680 -26.96 25.47 -1.64
CA LYS A 680 -26.11 26.48 -1.03
C LYS A 680 -25.50 25.98 0.28
N ILE A 681 -26.33 25.48 1.18
CA ILE A 681 -25.87 25.06 2.51
C ILE A 681 -24.94 23.84 2.40
N ALA A 682 -25.23 22.88 1.52
CA ALA A 682 -24.39 21.70 1.35
C ALA A 682 -22.98 22.04 0.81
N VAL A 683 -22.89 23.02 -0.10
CA VAL A 683 -21.60 23.50 -0.61
C VAL A 683 -20.87 24.34 0.44
N GLU A 684 -21.55 25.30 1.09
CA GLU A 684 -20.95 26.14 2.15
C GLU A 684 -20.52 25.32 3.37
N SER A 685 -21.17 24.18 3.66
CA SER A 685 -20.77 23.28 4.74
C SER A 685 -19.58 22.41 4.39
N GLY A 686 -19.22 22.27 3.11
CA GLY A 686 -18.27 21.27 2.64
C GLY A 686 -18.83 19.83 2.60
N LEU A 687 -20.16 19.67 2.75
CA LEU A 687 -20.81 18.37 2.57
C LEU A 687 -20.78 17.96 1.10
N TYR A 688 -20.91 18.95 0.21
CA TYR A 688 -20.62 18.85 -1.22
C TYR A 688 -19.41 19.71 -1.56
N LYS A 689 -18.56 19.20 -2.46
CA LYS A 689 -17.35 19.90 -2.94
C LYS A 689 -17.71 21.23 -3.61
N ASP A 690 -18.68 21.19 -4.52
CA ASP A 690 -19.15 22.34 -5.30
C ASP A 690 -20.54 22.08 -5.90
N GLU A 691 -21.07 23.06 -6.63
CA GLU A 691 -22.40 23.02 -7.26
C GLU A 691 -22.58 21.86 -8.26
N SER A 692 -21.51 21.28 -8.80
CA SER A 692 -21.60 20.13 -9.71
C SER A 692 -22.11 18.86 -9.01
N MET A 693 -22.00 18.78 -7.68
CA MET A 693 -22.55 17.67 -6.89
C MET A 693 -24.04 17.84 -6.59
N CYS A 694 -24.62 19.00 -6.88
CA CYS A 694 -26.03 19.33 -6.66
C CYS A 694 -26.94 18.91 -7.84
N VAL A 695 -26.55 17.91 -8.62
CA VAL A 695 -27.30 17.46 -9.79
C VAL A 695 -28.48 16.57 -9.39
N GLU A 696 -29.63 16.80 -10.03
CA GLU A 696 -30.84 15.97 -9.89
C GLU A 696 -31.33 15.78 -8.45
N LEU A 697 -31.26 16.82 -7.62
CA LEU A 697 -31.61 16.72 -6.19
C LEU A 697 -33.03 16.22 -5.90
N ASP A 698 -33.98 16.40 -6.83
CA ASP A 698 -35.36 15.94 -6.64
C ASP A 698 -35.59 14.49 -7.10
N SER A 699 -34.56 13.80 -7.58
CA SER A 699 -34.61 12.37 -7.91
C SER A 699 -34.57 11.49 -6.65
N PRO A 700 -35.13 10.26 -6.71
CA PRO A 700 -34.88 9.23 -5.71
C PRO A 700 -33.40 9.09 -5.37
N ILE A 701 -33.07 8.95 -4.09
CA ILE A 701 -31.71 8.61 -3.67
C ILE A 701 -31.54 7.09 -3.55
N THR A 702 -30.41 6.57 -4.00
CA THR A 702 -30.01 5.18 -3.73
C THR A 702 -29.28 5.06 -2.40
N TYR A 703 -29.17 3.85 -1.87
CA TYR A 703 -28.43 3.62 -0.62
C TYR A 703 -26.93 3.94 -0.80
N ASP A 704 -26.41 3.76 -2.01
CA ASP A 704 -25.08 4.16 -2.46
C ASP A 704 -24.84 5.67 -2.28
N GLU A 705 -25.75 6.51 -2.78
CA GLU A 705 -25.65 7.97 -2.66
C GLU A 705 -25.88 8.45 -1.22
N LEU A 706 -26.73 7.75 -0.45
CA LEU A 706 -26.89 8.03 0.97
C LEU A 706 -25.63 7.71 1.76
N VAL A 707 -24.96 6.60 1.46
CA VAL A 707 -23.66 6.23 2.05
C VAL A 707 -22.62 7.30 1.77
N PHE A 708 -22.56 7.81 0.53
CA PHE A 708 -21.69 8.94 0.20
C PHE A 708 -21.96 10.14 1.10
N LEU A 709 -23.21 10.58 1.19
CA LEU A 709 -23.60 11.70 2.07
C LEU A 709 -23.19 11.46 3.52
N SER A 710 -23.46 10.26 4.03
CA SER A 710 -23.13 9.84 5.37
C SER A 710 -21.62 9.84 5.64
N TYR A 711 -20.82 9.36 4.70
CA TYR A 711 -19.36 9.35 4.80
C TYR A 711 -18.80 10.77 4.77
N ARG A 712 -19.26 11.62 3.84
CA ARG A 712 -18.86 13.04 3.79
C ARG A 712 -19.20 13.81 5.06
N ALA A 713 -20.30 13.45 5.72
CA ALA A 713 -20.70 14.08 6.98
C ALA A 713 -19.62 13.93 8.06
N LEU A 714 -18.84 12.84 8.07
CA LEU A 714 -17.74 12.61 9.02
C LEU A 714 -16.69 13.72 9.00
N PHE A 715 -16.46 14.30 7.82
CA PHE A 715 -15.47 15.34 7.58
C PHE A 715 -16.09 16.73 7.42
N THR A 716 -17.40 16.83 7.64
CA THR A 716 -18.12 18.11 7.69
C THR A 716 -18.12 18.62 9.11
N ASN A 717 -17.87 19.93 9.30
CA ASN A 717 -18.02 20.57 10.61
C ASN A 717 -19.50 20.69 10.95
N PRO A 718 -19.98 20.11 12.07
CA PRO A 718 -21.29 20.51 12.58
C PRO A 718 -21.35 22.03 12.81
N TYR A 719 -22.52 22.62 12.61
CA TYR A 719 -22.72 24.06 12.65
C TYR A 719 -22.16 24.68 13.94
N GLN A 720 -21.33 25.74 13.78
CA GLN A 720 -20.67 26.46 14.87
C GLN A 720 -19.77 25.58 15.77
N THR A 721 -19.22 24.50 15.23
CA THR A 721 -18.18 23.71 15.89
C THR A 721 -16.83 23.92 15.20
N ASN A 722 -15.74 23.73 15.96
CA ASN A 722 -14.36 23.84 15.46
C ASN A 722 -13.74 22.45 15.23
N ASN A 723 -14.57 21.43 15.01
CA ASN A 723 -14.13 20.06 14.83
C ASN A 723 -15.08 19.34 13.89
N VAL A 724 -14.57 18.48 13.02
CA VAL A 724 -15.41 17.66 12.15
C VAL A 724 -16.24 16.66 12.96
N LEU A 725 -17.30 16.12 12.36
CA LEU A 725 -18.16 15.14 13.03
C LEU A 725 -17.36 13.95 13.56
N LEU A 726 -16.42 13.41 12.78
CA LEU A 726 -15.56 12.29 13.20
C LEU A 726 -14.77 12.60 14.47
N GLY A 727 -14.19 13.80 14.55
CA GLY A 727 -13.49 14.23 15.75
C GLY A 727 -14.42 14.35 16.96
N SER A 728 -15.67 14.77 16.74
CA SER A 728 -16.70 14.77 17.77
C SER A 728 -17.08 13.35 18.23
N LEU A 729 -17.14 12.39 17.30
CA LEU A 729 -17.43 10.97 17.60
C LEU A 729 -16.31 10.31 18.40
N LEU A 730 -15.05 10.61 18.07
CA LEU A 730 -13.88 10.18 18.85
C LEU A 730 -13.91 10.75 20.28
N GLN A 731 -14.20 12.05 20.42
CA GLN A 731 -14.31 12.69 21.74
C GLN A 731 -15.44 12.09 22.60
N LYS A 732 -16.55 11.71 21.97
CA LYS A 732 -17.68 11.03 22.64
C LYS A 732 -17.39 9.55 22.94
N GLY A 733 -16.30 8.99 22.42
CA GLY A 733 -15.97 7.56 22.53
C GLY A 733 -16.93 6.64 21.77
N VAL A 734 -17.66 7.19 20.78
CA VAL A 734 -18.49 6.39 19.86
C VAL A 734 -17.59 5.56 18.95
N ILE A 735 -16.55 6.21 18.41
CA ILE A 735 -15.47 5.56 17.66
C ILE A 735 -14.22 5.56 18.54
N LYS A 736 -13.48 4.47 18.52
CA LYS A 736 -12.17 4.38 19.17
C LYS A 736 -11.05 4.74 18.20
N ASN A 737 -9.96 5.35 18.69
CA ASN A 737 -8.75 5.59 17.88
C ASN A 737 -8.23 4.30 17.24
N GLU A 738 -8.31 3.17 17.95
CA GLU A 738 -7.95 1.84 17.44
C GLU A 738 -8.76 1.42 16.20
N GLN A 739 -10.06 1.79 16.13
CA GLN A 739 -10.90 1.52 14.96
C GLN A 739 -10.49 2.44 13.81
N LEU A 740 -10.31 3.74 14.07
CA LEU A 740 -9.91 4.70 13.04
C LEU A 740 -8.53 4.37 12.43
N ASN A 741 -7.58 3.92 13.24
CA ASN A 741 -6.22 3.64 12.78
C ASN A 741 -6.12 2.41 11.85
N LYS A 742 -7.16 1.57 11.82
CA LYS A 742 -7.28 0.46 10.85
C LYS A 742 -7.83 0.95 9.50
N GLU A 743 -8.63 2.00 9.53
CA GLU A 743 -9.24 2.65 8.36
C GLU A 743 -8.36 3.80 7.84
N THR A 744 -7.19 3.49 7.26
CA THR A 744 -6.21 4.55 6.95
C THR A 744 -6.69 5.59 5.96
N ASP A 745 -7.60 5.26 5.04
CA ASP A 745 -8.23 6.23 4.15
C ASP A 745 -9.03 7.26 4.96
N VAL A 746 -9.77 6.80 5.95
CA VAL A 746 -10.55 7.65 6.87
C VAL A 746 -9.61 8.44 7.77
N LEU A 747 -8.55 7.81 8.28
CA LEU A 747 -7.56 8.48 9.13
C LEU A 747 -6.79 9.56 8.37
N GLU A 748 -6.38 9.29 7.13
CA GLU A 748 -5.70 10.26 6.26
C GLU A 748 -6.63 11.45 6.01
N GLU A 749 -7.87 11.18 5.61
CA GLU A 749 -8.86 12.23 5.38
C GLU A 749 -9.20 13.00 6.65
N TYR A 750 -9.25 12.33 7.81
CA TYR A 750 -9.45 12.94 9.11
C TYR A 750 -8.28 13.85 9.49
N ASN A 751 -7.05 13.40 9.33
CA ASN A 751 -5.86 14.20 9.61
C ASN A 751 -5.81 15.43 8.69
N MET A 752 -6.16 15.27 7.41
CA MET A 752 -6.33 16.39 6.48
C MET A 752 -7.46 17.34 6.91
N SER A 753 -8.52 16.84 7.53
CA SER A 753 -9.65 17.64 8.03
C SER A 753 -9.36 18.43 9.31
N LEU A 754 -8.41 17.97 10.13
CA LEU A 754 -8.06 18.59 11.42
C LEU A 754 -7.17 19.83 11.25
N GLU A 755 -6.22 19.77 10.33
CA GLU A 755 -5.32 20.89 10.03
C GLU A 755 -5.22 21.11 8.52
N PRO A 756 -6.35 21.38 7.81
CA PRO A 756 -6.30 21.63 6.38
C PRO A 756 -5.53 22.93 6.17
N PRO A 757 -4.36 22.91 5.54
CA PRO A 757 -3.71 24.16 5.17
C PRO A 757 -4.61 24.86 4.15
N ALA A 758 -4.77 26.18 4.23
CA ALA A 758 -5.29 26.93 3.10
C ALA A 758 -4.25 26.81 1.99
N ARG A 759 -4.40 25.78 1.16
CA ARG A 759 -3.35 25.30 0.28
C ARG A 759 -3.91 25.06 -1.10
N ILE A 760 -3.10 25.43 -2.09
CA ILE A 760 -3.27 25.04 -3.47
C ILE A 760 -1.96 24.39 -3.87
N ILE A 761 -2.01 23.08 -4.12
CA ILE A 761 -1.03 22.38 -4.95
C ILE A 761 -1.65 22.33 -6.33
N PHE A 762 -0.99 22.91 -7.32
CA PHE A 762 -1.53 22.95 -8.66
C PHE A 762 -1.62 21.52 -9.20
N ASN A 763 -2.82 21.10 -9.63
CA ASN A 763 -3.18 19.73 -10.05
C ASN A 763 -3.52 18.73 -8.93
N GLU A 764 -3.71 19.19 -7.69
CA GLU A 764 -4.37 18.40 -6.64
C GLU A 764 -5.72 19.05 -6.26
N ASP A 765 -6.80 18.27 -6.35
CA ASP A 765 -8.09 18.70 -5.85
C ASP A 765 -8.22 18.43 -4.34
N TYR A 766 -8.20 19.49 -3.54
CA TYR A 766 -8.54 19.42 -2.12
C TYR A 766 -10.07 19.46 -1.94
N PHE A 767 -10.61 18.58 -1.09
CA PHE A 767 -12.03 18.64 -0.71
C PHE A 767 -12.34 19.82 0.22
N TYR A 768 -11.31 20.38 0.88
CA TYR A 768 -11.40 21.53 1.78
C TYR A 768 -10.99 22.80 1.03
N ASN A 769 -11.95 23.49 0.40
CA ASN A 769 -11.71 24.75 -0.31
C ASN A 769 -11.45 25.90 0.66
N LEU A 770 -10.25 25.96 1.24
CA LEU A 770 -9.83 27.02 2.17
C LEU A 770 -9.02 28.13 1.50
N MET A 771 -8.70 27.98 0.21
CA MET A 771 -8.04 28.99 -0.60
C MET A 771 -8.54 28.93 -2.05
N ASN A 772 -8.89 30.09 -2.60
CA ASN A 772 -9.19 30.28 -4.01
C ASN A 772 -8.14 31.18 -4.65
N ILE A 773 -7.87 30.96 -5.94
CA ILE A 773 -7.06 31.89 -6.75
C ILE A 773 -7.88 32.44 -7.90
N THR A 774 -7.59 33.69 -8.26
CA THR A 774 -8.10 34.23 -9.52
C THR A 774 -7.27 33.66 -10.67
N LEU A 775 -7.90 32.91 -11.58
CA LEU A 775 -7.30 32.50 -12.85
C LEU A 775 -7.60 33.54 -13.94
N ASN A 776 -6.56 34.20 -14.46
CA ASN A 776 -6.68 35.15 -15.56
C ASN A 776 -5.51 35.00 -16.54
N THR A 777 -5.81 34.61 -17.77
CA THR A 777 -4.81 34.42 -18.84
C THR A 777 -4.72 35.59 -19.81
N ASP A 778 -5.47 36.67 -19.58
CA ASP A 778 -5.48 37.88 -20.41
C ASP A 778 -4.72 39.02 -19.72
N PRO A 779 -3.49 39.34 -20.17
CA PRO A 779 -2.64 40.35 -19.53
C PRO A 779 -3.16 41.78 -19.77
N THR A 780 -4.21 41.95 -20.59
CA THR A 780 -4.83 43.26 -20.86
C THR A 780 -5.98 43.58 -19.90
N LYS A 781 -6.42 42.61 -19.08
CA LYS A 781 -7.54 42.74 -18.14
C LYS A 781 -7.09 43.00 -16.69
N GLY A 782 -6.22 44.00 -16.50
CA GLY A 782 -5.77 44.45 -15.18
C GLY A 782 -4.39 43.91 -14.80
N ASP A 783 -4.10 43.88 -13.50
CA ASP A 783 -2.80 43.46 -12.94
C ASP A 783 -2.80 42.01 -12.42
N SER A 784 -3.87 41.24 -12.69
CA SER A 784 -3.91 39.81 -12.43
C SER A 784 -3.50 39.04 -13.68
N TYR A 785 -2.49 38.19 -13.56
CA TYR A 785 -2.17 37.18 -14.57
C TYR A 785 -1.69 35.90 -13.91
N THR A 786 -2.38 34.81 -14.21
CA THR A 786 -2.17 33.48 -13.68
C THR A 786 -2.53 32.51 -14.78
N LYS A 787 -1.50 32.00 -15.46
CA LYS A 787 -1.66 30.99 -16.49
C LYS A 787 -1.18 29.66 -15.95
N SER A 788 -2.10 28.70 -15.86
CA SER A 788 -1.74 27.31 -15.57
C SER A 788 -0.87 26.76 -16.71
N GLU A 789 0.23 26.14 -16.35
CA GLU A 789 1.10 25.44 -17.29
C GLU A 789 1.90 24.32 -16.62
N LEU A 790 2.43 23.42 -17.43
CA LEU A 790 3.38 22.41 -17.00
C LEU A 790 4.78 22.94 -17.23
N LYS A 791 5.60 22.98 -16.18
CA LYS A 791 7.00 23.37 -16.25
C LYS A 791 7.83 22.28 -15.57
N LYS A 792 8.73 21.65 -16.33
CA LYS A 792 9.48 20.46 -15.87
C LYS A 792 8.57 19.38 -15.28
N GLU A 793 7.54 19.00 -16.05
CA GLU A 793 6.57 17.93 -15.66
C GLU A 793 5.80 18.23 -14.36
N THR A 794 5.94 19.43 -13.81
CA THR A 794 5.26 19.87 -12.60
C THR A 794 4.20 20.89 -12.99
N ALA A 795 2.94 20.64 -12.59
CA ALA A 795 1.87 21.60 -12.76
C ALA A 795 2.11 22.83 -11.88
N CYS A 796 1.95 24.02 -12.47
CA CYS A 796 2.19 25.28 -11.80
C CYS A 796 1.39 26.42 -12.46
N VAL A 797 1.44 27.60 -11.86
CA VAL A 797 1.06 28.85 -12.53
C VAL A 797 2.26 29.73 -12.77
N PHE A 798 2.23 30.39 -13.92
CA PHE A 798 3.20 31.39 -14.30
C PHE A 798 2.67 32.80 -14.05
N ILE A 799 3.52 33.60 -13.41
CA ILE A 799 3.32 35.03 -13.15
C ILE A 799 4.41 35.80 -13.89
N PRO A 800 4.08 36.48 -15.01
CA PRO A 800 5.04 37.28 -15.76
C PRO A 800 5.41 38.57 -15.01
N GLU A 801 6.52 39.18 -15.42
CA GLU A 801 6.93 40.48 -14.90
C GLU A 801 5.79 41.52 -14.94
N ASN A 802 5.61 42.26 -13.83
CA ASN A 802 4.56 43.27 -13.61
C ASN A 802 3.11 42.73 -13.49
N GLN A 803 2.91 41.44 -13.21
CA GLN A 803 1.60 40.85 -12.93
C GLN A 803 1.57 40.17 -11.57
N TYR A 804 0.37 39.79 -11.12
CA TYR A 804 0.14 39.19 -9.81
C TYR A 804 -0.75 37.94 -9.86
N MET A 805 -0.46 36.97 -8.99
CA MET A 805 -1.40 35.92 -8.60
C MET A 805 -2.17 36.36 -7.36
N TYR A 806 -3.49 36.42 -7.45
CA TYR A 806 -4.36 36.79 -6.33
C TYR A 806 -4.90 35.55 -5.62
N CYS A 807 -4.80 35.54 -4.29
CA CYS A 807 -5.26 34.46 -3.42
C CYS A 807 -6.28 35.00 -2.42
N GLN A 808 -7.43 34.34 -2.35
CA GLN A 808 -8.46 34.57 -1.35
C GLN A 808 -8.47 33.36 -0.40
N ILE A 809 -8.32 33.60 0.89
CA ILE A 809 -8.34 32.58 1.93
C ILE A 809 -9.74 32.58 2.54
N SER A 810 -10.25 31.41 2.93
CA SER A 810 -11.54 31.35 3.60
C SER A 810 -11.48 32.09 4.95
N ASP A 811 -12.37 33.06 5.14
CA ASP A 811 -12.59 33.76 6.42
C ASP A 811 -12.94 32.79 7.57
N THR A 812 -13.41 31.57 7.24
CA THR A 812 -13.69 30.53 8.23
C THR A 812 -12.43 29.82 8.75
N TYR A 813 -11.30 29.97 8.06
CA TYR A 813 -10.02 29.37 8.40
C TYR A 813 -9.06 30.39 9.04
N ILE A 814 -8.89 31.55 8.41
CA ILE A 814 -8.17 32.70 8.98
C ILE A 814 -9.18 33.82 9.15
N ALA A 815 -9.63 34.01 10.39
CA ALA A 815 -10.52 35.10 10.72
C ALA A 815 -9.74 36.45 10.73
N PRO A 816 -10.40 37.61 10.59
CA PRO A 816 -9.72 38.90 10.61
C PRO A 816 -8.90 39.20 11.88
N GLU A 817 -9.17 38.49 12.99
CA GLU A 817 -8.41 38.52 14.24
C GLU A 817 -7.16 37.61 14.27
N ASP A 818 -7.04 36.68 13.33
CA ASP A 818 -5.96 35.69 13.24
C ASP A 818 -4.75 36.30 12.53
N ASN A 819 -4.09 37.20 13.26
CA ASN A 819 -3.10 38.09 12.68
C ASN A 819 -1.75 37.44 12.37
N ARG A 820 -1.50 36.26 12.93
CA ARG A 820 -0.21 35.58 12.84
C ARG A 820 -0.32 34.35 11.96
N VAL A 821 0.21 34.44 10.74
CA VAL A 821 0.08 33.39 9.73
C VAL A 821 1.42 33.11 9.06
N LYS A 822 1.65 31.86 8.67
CA LYS A 822 2.79 31.45 7.84
C LYS A 822 2.31 31.30 6.41
N VAL A 823 2.95 31.99 5.49
CA VAL A 823 2.76 31.80 4.05
C VAL A 823 3.95 31.02 3.50
N THR A 824 3.67 29.88 2.89
CA THR A 824 4.64 28.99 2.26
C THR A 824 4.40 28.96 0.76
N ILE A 825 5.46 29.14 -0.03
CA ILE A 825 5.41 29.07 -1.49
C ILE A 825 6.47 28.09 -1.98
N THR A 826 6.06 27.15 -2.82
CA THR A 826 6.98 26.34 -3.62
C THR A 826 7.04 26.87 -5.04
N TYR A 827 8.22 27.34 -5.43
CA TYR A 827 8.47 28.02 -6.71
C TYR A 827 9.65 27.39 -7.44
N LEU A 828 9.72 27.59 -8.77
CA LEU A 828 10.87 27.16 -9.55
C LEU A 828 11.96 28.23 -9.46
N ASP A 829 13.14 27.87 -8.93
CA ASP A 829 14.29 28.77 -8.80
C ASP A 829 15.03 28.95 -10.15
N GLU A 830 14.30 29.43 -11.15
CA GLU A 830 14.79 29.81 -12.48
C GLU A 830 14.85 31.34 -12.58
N GLY A 831 15.92 31.88 -13.13
CA GLY A 831 16.20 33.32 -13.16
C GLY A 831 16.76 33.87 -11.85
N THR A 832 17.05 35.17 -11.84
CA THR A 832 17.54 35.92 -10.67
C THR A 832 16.62 37.11 -10.41
N GLY A 833 16.29 37.38 -9.16
CA GLY A 833 15.46 38.53 -8.80
C GLY A 833 14.72 38.34 -7.48
N GLU A 834 14.23 39.45 -6.94
CA GLU A 834 13.40 39.47 -5.74
C GLU A 834 11.96 39.06 -6.06
N PHE A 835 11.31 38.37 -5.14
CA PHE A 835 9.89 38.04 -5.19
C PHE A 835 9.31 38.03 -3.77
N GLY A 836 8.00 38.14 -3.66
CA GLY A 836 7.34 38.33 -2.38
C GLY A 836 5.82 38.27 -2.48
N ILE A 837 5.18 38.63 -1.38
CA ILE A 837 3.74 38.78 -1.29
C ILE A 837 3.34 40.19 -0.85
N HIS A 838 2.25 40.65 -1.43
CA HIS A 838 1.46 41.76 -0.90
C HIS A 838 0.28 41.16 -0.14
N TYR A 839 0.03 41.62 1.08
CA TYR A 839 -1.05 41.12 1.91
C TYR A 839 -1.82 42.24 2.60
N ASN A 840 -3.08 41.99 2.92
CA ASN A 840 -3.83 42.87 3.80
C ASN A 840 -3.29 42.75 5.23
N SER A 841 -2.90 43.87 5.83
CA SER A 841 -2.39 43.93 7.20
C SER A 841 -3.46 44.51 8.14
N SER A 842 -3.41 44.15 9.42
CA SER A 842 -4.23 44.72 10.50
C SER A 842 -3.63 45.99 11.12
N ASP A 843 -2.47 46.43 10.65
CA ASP A 843 -1.84 47.68 11.05
C ASP A 843 -2.67 48.87 10.53
N GLU A 844 -3.24 49.65 11.47
CA GLU A 844 -4.07 50.84 11.21
C GLU A 844 -3.35 51.88 10.34
N ALA A 845 -2.01 51.88 10.27
CA ALA A 845 -1.24 52.76 9.39
C ALA A 845 -1.43 52.45 7.89
N PHE A 846 -1.91 51.25 7.56
CA PHE A 846 -2.17 50.78 6.20
C PHE A 846 -3.67 50.70 5.87
N GLU A 847 -4.54 50.91 6.86
CA GLU A 847 -5.99 50.93 6.67
C GLU A 847 -6.42 52.19 5.88
N GLY A 848 -6.95 52.01 4.67
CA GLY A 848 -7.47 53.10 3.83
C GLY A 848 -6.41 53.93 3.08
N ASN A 849 -5.16 53.47 3.00
CA ASN A 849 -4.12 54.08 2.15
C ASN A 849 -4.34 53.72 0.67
N ALA A 850 -3.88 54.57 -0.27
CA ALA A 850 -3.99 54.36 -1.72
C ALA A 850 -3.41 53.03 -2.25
N ARG A 851 -2.63 52.29 -1.44
CA ARG A 851 -2.06 50.97 -1.78
C ARG A 851 -2.82 49.78 -1.18
N ASN A 852 -3.46 49.89 0.00
CA ASN A 852 -4.20 48.81 0.69
C ASN A 852 -3.45 47.46 0.88
N TYR A 853 -2.11 47.43 0.90
CA TYR A 853 -1.32 46.22 1.19
C TYR A 853 0.01 46.51 1.91
N LYS A 854 0.54 45.51 2.61
CA LYS A 854 1.89 45.44 3.18
C LYS A 854 2.71 44.38 2.43
N ASN A 855 4.03 44.53 2.43
CA ASN A 855 4.94 43.66 1.68
C ASN A 855 5.68 42.70 2.61
N SER A 856 5.84 41.46 2.17
CA SER A 856 6.75 40.50 2.74
C SER A 856 7.60 39.87 1.64
N MET A 857 8.91 39.80 1.87
CA MET A 857 9.88 39.34 0.86
C MET A 857 10.34 37.92 1.18
N PHE A 858 10.56 37.14 0.13
CA PHE A 858 11.27 35.87 0.18
C PHE A 858 12.76 36.08 -0.11
N GLU A 859 13.58 35.09 0.23
CA GLU A 859 14.99 35.08 -0.16
C GLU A 859 15.12 35.08 -1.70
N PRO A 860 15.97 35.93 -2.29
CA PRO A 860 16.08 36.08 -3.73
C PRO A 860 16.40 34.77 -4.47
N ARG A 861 15.88 34.66 -5.69
CA ARG A 861 16.17 33.51 -6.56
C ARG A 861 17.64 33.47 -6.95
N THR A 862 18.21 32.27 -6.92
CA THR A 862 19.62 31.98 -7.18
C THR A 862 19.88 31.30 -8.52
N ASN A 863 18.83 31.04 -9.31
CA ASN A 863 18.90 30.37 -10.61
C ASN A 863 19.47 28.94 -10.52
N SER A 864 19.12 28.17 -9.48
CA SER A 864 19.52 26.77 -9.36
C SER A 864 18.82 25.83 -10.34
N GLY A 865 17.65 26.24 -10.85
CA GLY A 865 16.79 25.41 -11.68
C GLY A 865 15.97 24.38 -10.88
N GLU A 866 16.09 24.32 -9.56
CA GLU A 866 15.36 23.38 -8.71
C GLU A 866 14.04 24.00 -8.20
N TRP A 867 13.07 23.15 -7.90
CA TRP A 867 11.89 23.56 -7.13
C TRP A 867 12.32 23.83 -5.68
N LYS A 868 12.05 25.05 -5.19
CA LYS A 868 12.39 25.47 -3.83
C LYS A 868 11.15 25.90 -3.08
N THR A 869 11.12 25.55 -1.80
CA THR A 869 10.08 26.00 -0.88
C THR A 869 10.64 27.03 0.06
N GLN A 870 9.94 28.15 0.19
CA GLN A 870 10.24 29.17 1.19
C GLN A 870 8.98 29.53 1.97
N SER A 871 9.18 29.98 3.20
CA SER A 871 8.10 30.38 4.09
C SER A 871 8.40 31.72 4.73
N VAL A 872 7.36 32.50 4.97
CA VAL A 872 7.44 33.74 5.74
C VAL A 872 6.33 33.80 6.77
N VAL A 873 6.64 34.29 7.96
CA VAL A 873 5.64 34.54 9.01
C VAL A 873 5.22 36.00 8.92
N LEU A 874 3.92 36.21 8.75
CA LEU A 874 3.27 37.52 8.84
C LEU A 874 2.73 37.64 10.27
N GLU A 875 3.15 38.70 10.97
CA GLU A 875 2.77 38.92 12.38
C GLU A 875 1.49 39.77 12.52
N ASP A 876 1.00 40.31 11.40
CA ASP A 876 -0.05 41.32 11.33
C ASP A 876 -0.96 41.17 10.09
N ALA A 877 -1.21 39.95 9.61
CA ALA A 877 -2.12 39.72 8.50
C ALA A 877 -3.58 40.02 8.92
N SER A 878 -4.37 40.72 8.10
CA SER A 878 -5.80 40.93 8.37
C SER A 878 -6.73 40.11 7.50
N PHE A 879 -6.25 39.58 6.37
CA PHE A 879 -6.98 38.74 5.40
C PHE A 879 -8.50 38.96 5.42
N ASN A 880 -8.89 40.20 5.10
CA ASN A 880 -10.27 40.67 5.17
C ASN A 880 -10.81 41.05 3.79
N ASN A 881 -10.32 40.37 2.75
CA ASN A 881 -10.75 40.49 1.36
C ASN A 881 -10.61 41.93 0.80
N LYS A 882 -9.63 42.71 1.28
CA LYS A 882 -9.42 44.13 0.91
C LYS A 882 -8.40 44.32 -0.23
N GLN A 883 -7.79 43.28 -0.79
CA GLN A 883 -7.07 43.39 -2.06
C GLN A 883 -8.02 43.42 -3.26
N ASN A 884 -7.46 43.79 -4.43
CA ASN A 884 -8.20 43.72 -5.69
C ASN A 884 -8.78 42.31 -5.88
N ASN A 885 -9.93 42.23 -6.54
CA ASN A 885 -10.69 40.98 -6.77
C ASN A 885 -11.19 40.29 -5.48
N GLY A 886 -11.25 41.02 -4.35
CA GLY A 886 -11.69 40.43 -3.08
C GLY A 886 -10.69 39.46 -2.46
N ALA A 887 -9.41 39.55 -2.86
CA ALA A 887 -8.35 38.71 -2.35
C ALA A 887 -7.82 39.20 -1.00
N ASP A 888 -7.06 38.34 -0.33
CA ASP A 888 -6.36 38.62 0.93
C ASP A 888 -4.87 38.90 0.74
N MET A 889 -4.30 38.22 -0.26
CA MET A 889 -2.92 38.41 -0.66
C MET A 889 -2.74 38.26 -2.17
N ARG A 890 -1.58 38.70 -2.65
CA ARG A 890 -1.12 38.46 -4.00
C ARG A 890 0.39 38.24 -4.07
N VAL A 891 0.82 37.32 -4.91
CA VAL A 891 2.25 37.02 -5.14
C VAL A 891 2.78 37.89 -6.27
N PHE A 892 4.01 38.40 -6.11
CA PHE A 892 4.71 39.22 -7.10
C PHE A 892 6.15 38.76 -7.30
N GLY A 893 6.68 38.93 -8.51
CA GLY A 893 8.06 38.64 -8.89
C GLY A 893 8.21 38.62 -10.41
N PRO A 894 9.43 38.81 -10.95
CA PRO A 894 9.63 38.78 -12.39
C PRO A 894 9.62 37.33 -12.89
N ASP A 895 8.71 36.96 -13.77
CA ASP A 895 8.67 35.64 -14.44
C ASP A 895 8.87 34.46 -13.47
N ILE A 896 7.91 34.27 -12.57
CA ILE A 896 7.96 33.25 -11.52
C ILE A 896 6.93 32.14 -11.77
N TYR A 897 7.32 30.91 -11.47
CA TYR A 897 6.47 29.72 -11.54
C TYR A 897 6.21 29.23 -10.12
N ILE A 898 4.95 28.99 -9.78
CA ILE A 898 4.53 28.54 -8.44
C ILE A 898 3.76 27.24 -8.59
N ARG A 899 4.25 26.16 -7.96
CA ARG A 899 3.56 24.85 -7.94
C ARG A 899 2.74 24.61 -6.68
N GLU A 900 3.00 25.38 -5.64
CA GLU A 900 2.26 25.29 -4.39
C GLU A 900 2.27 26.63 -3.68
N ILE A 901 1.12 26.98 -3.10
CA ILE A 901 1.00 28.03 -2.11
C ILE A 901 0.17 27.52 -0.94
N ALA A 902 0.68 27.72 0.27
CA ALA A 902 0.00 27.35 1.50
C ALA A 902 0.01 28.54 2.46
N VAL A 903 -1.08 28.67 3.20
CA VAL A 903 -1.24 29.63 4.27
C VAL A 903 -1.71 28.86 5.49
N GLU A 904 -0.97 29.01 6.58
CA GLU A 904 -1.20 28.31 7.83
C GLU A 904 -1.36 29.32 8.97
N LYS A 905 -2.32 29.09 9.85
CA LYS A 905 -2.44 29.83 11.11
C LYS A 905 -1.36 29.37 12.10
N LEU A 906 -0.71 30.29 12.81
CA LEU A 906 0.38 30.01 13.76
C LEU A 906 0.03 30.28 15.23
#